data_AF-A0A511MED9-F1
#
_entry.id   AF-A0A511MED9-F1
#
_cell.length_a   1.000
_cell.length_b   1.000
_cell.length_c   1.000
_cell.angle_alpha   90.00
_cell.angle_beta   90.00
_cell.angle_gamma   90.00
#
_symmetry.space_group_name_H-M   'P 1'
#
loop_
_entity.id
_entity.type
_entity.pdbx_description
1 polymer ?
#
loop_
_entity_poly.entity_id
_entity_poly.type
_entity_poly.pdbx_seq_one_letter_code
_entity_poly.pdbx_strand_id
1 'polypeptide(L)'
;MKITRDFEEELLRRVRKGLSEPNPKPLILMGQTATGKSMALCQLAIEIARAGQFAVLHQSRRGERPNLSDIDRFCAWAEENSLPAVLLIWDGMESPDEYYGLNNDLRARGRRVQIVGSSYKLRRRPKSEIISASPDLSEAEITEMKAWLRRFKIPTPELSDHELESSLLALLYRALPQTERGLRRGLSMEMRASEFGLEKQARSLDRTEVGCYGAVAHALLVAGYEIKVFVPSDHPDEEMKSLHFDQRSTAEQLTAVVLVAGRRGLPVPLELLLRIIGRAGVNQIVDLVTSFDIFRWTEDENSGEQYIGSRTQLEAELLARENITLESEVEILAQYITEIHADSTLWGGREVEFIVDLIGRIGPQAAGLNNSSEYSRYYGALADSLRDRRERGAPGHPRLVLLEANLRREYVVKNKRDLPKFDERLRILEYSRCLLEATAYEDNVGKRTRLFLLVELASTVGAEIYELTANSVQPDRVMNLMERVVEISLEARALDPENVYPVDVVAWVSDNLVRKSNLTPVDRVRVLADADASLDSFDSELLNPGQRANYLQRRANIASLMQDQARESNYLDVLRQSGDPAAYYCLARYEADTGAAGLAAAVERLMTAPAAVRDDWRCSHLLFDLFWRLKAGTPFLSNERIALPFSRADWEECLKITDLITRPARYVRYKVDFLRGISLFHLGNFAISDEVFKSVERQSTDMSRRVLSSYVVSNPDGTAREFTGRVTWAAADGRRGAVWVDQLSVEVNFIPLRFSVSELRKRGDLLPKFHIAFNMRGTIADPIRGSSTRPETRSVK
;
A
#
# COMPACT_ATOMS: atom_id res chain seq x y z
N MET A 1 -28.81 33.45 -11.32
CA MET A 1 -27.86 33.22 -12.42
C MET A 1 -27.08 31.97 -12.07
N LYS A 2 -27.29 30.88 -12.82
CA LYS A 2 -26.60 29.61 -12.64
C LYS A 2 -25.35 29.58 -13.53
N ILE A 3 -24.46 28.61 -13.31
CA ILE A 3 -23.39 28.31 -14.27
C ILE A 3 -24.01 27.68 -15.53
N THR A 4 -23.59 28.15 -16.69
CA THR A 4 -24.00 27.61 -18.00
C THR A 4 -23.02 26.52 -18.41
N ARG A 5 -23.54 25.37 -18.83
CA ARG A 5 -22.71 24.30 -19.41
C ARG A 5 -22.65 24.46 -20.93
N ASP A 6 -21.54 24.07 -21.54
CA ASP A 6 -21.29 24.21 -23.00
C ASP A 6 -22.39 23.54 -23.85
N PHE A 7 -22.96 22.43 -23.38
CA PHE A 7 -24.02 21.71 -24.10
C PHE A 7 -25.38 22.43 -24.08
N GLU A 8 -25.59 23.40 -23.19
CA GLU A 8 -26.89 24.08 -23.04
C GLU A 8 -27.22 24.95 -24.25
N GLU A 9 -26.22 25.59 -24.87
CA GLU A 9 -26.41 26.39 -26.09
C GLU A 9 -26.89 25.53 -27.26
N GLU A 10 -26.28 24.35 -27.43
CA GLU A 10 -26.66 23.40 -28.46
C GLU A 10 -28.06 22.82 -28.21
N LEU A 11 -28.41 22.55 -26.94
CA LEU A 11 -29.74 22.13 -26.54
C LEU A 11 -30.80 23.16 -26.91
N LEU A 12 -30.59 24.43 -26.53
CA LEU A 12 -31.51 25.52 -26.84
C LEU A 12 -31.70 25.67 -28.36
N ARG A 13 -30.59 25.63 -29.12
CA ARG A 13 -30.60 25.75 -30.58
C ARG A 13 -31.42 24.64 -31.24
N ARG A 14 -31.23 23.38 -30.82
CA ARG A 14 -31.97 22.24 -31.38
C ARG A 14 -33.44 22.25 -31.00
N VAL A 15 -33.77 22.63 -29.77
CA VAL A 15 -35.16 22.70 -29.31
C VAL A 15 -35.94 23.77 -30.09
N ARG A 16 -35.36 24.95 -30.32
CA ARG A 16 -35.97 25.99 -31.15
C ARG A 16 -36.20 25.52 -32.59
N LYS A 17 -35.23 24.80 -33.15
CA LYS A 17 -35.38 24.19 -34.48
C LYS A 17 -36.54 23.19 -34.50
N GLY A 18 -36.59 22.28 -33.55
CA GLY A 18 -37.63 21.25 -33.46
C GLY A 18 -39.04 21.83 -33.27
N LEU A 19 -39.19 22.88 -32.45
CA LEU A 19 -40.46 23.60 -32.28
C LEU A 19 -40.96 24.29 -33.58
N SER A 20 -40.07 24.50 -34.55
CA SER A 20 -40.41 25.07 -35.86
C SER A 20 -40.76 23.99 -36.91
N GLU A 21 -40.48 22.72 -36.62
CA GLU A 21 -40.73 21.61 -37.52
C GLU A 21 -42.17 21.08 -37.36
N PRO A 22 -42.83 20.64 -38.45
CA PRO A 22 -44.20 20.13 -38.39
C PRO A 22 -44.32 18.76 -37.70
N ASN A 23 -43.23 17.97 -37.68
CA ASN A 23 -43.16 16.67 -37.04
C ASN A 23 -41.85 16.54 -36.25
N PRO A 24 -41.73 17.25 -35.12
CA PRO A 24 -40.55 17.15 -34.27
C PRO A 24 -40.40 15.73 -33.75
N LYS A 25 -39.15 15.28 -33.68
CA LYS A 25 -38.81 14.05 -32.98
C LYS A 25 -38.25 14.38 -31.59
N PRO A 26 -38.36 13.47 -30.61
CA PRO A 26 -37.84 13.71 -29.27
C PRO A 26 -36.35 14.02 -29.28
N LEU A 27 -35.95 15.04 -28.53
CA LEU A 27 -34.55 15.35 -28.25
C LEU A 27 -34.17 14.75 -26.90
N ILE A 28 -33.11 13.96 -26.86
CA ILE A 28 -32.69 13.26 -25.64
C ILE A 28 -31.41 13.90 -25.12
N LEU A 29 -31.47 14.50 -23.92
CA LEU A 29 -30.32 14.98 -23.17
C LEU A 29 -29.74 13.83 -22.35
N MET A 30 -28.59 13.32 -22.80
CA MET A 30 -27.96 12.13 -22.24
C MET A 30 -26.73 12.50 -21.42
N GLY A 31 -26.57 11.91 -20.23
CA GLY A 31 -25.36 12.11 -19.43
C GLY A 31 -25.41 11.41 -18.08
N GLN A 32 -24.28 11.41 -17.37
CA GLN A 32 -24.14 10.79 -16.06
C GLN A 32 -24.82 11.62 -14.95
N THR A 33 -24.90 11.10 -13.73
CA THR A 33 -25.27 11.91 -12.55
C THR A 33 -24.32 13.09 -12.38
N ALA A 34 -24.84 14.20 -11.84
CA ALA A 34 -24.06 15.40 -11.53
C ALA A 34 -23.43 16.14 -12.73
N THR A 35 -23.94 15.92 -13.96
CA THR A 35 -23.53 16.70 -15.16
C THR A 35 -24.35 17.98 -15.39
N GLY A 36 -25.37 18.25 -14.55
CA GLY A 36 -26.20 19.46 -14.63
C GLY A 36 -27.48 19.35 -15.48
N LYS A 37 -27.85 18.16 -15.96
CA LYS A 37 -29.03 17.94 -16.83
C LYS A 37 -30.33 18.55 -16.32
N SER A 38 -30.73 18.25 -15.08
CA SER A 38 -31.99 18.78 -14.52
C SER A 38 -31.99 20.31 -14.44
N MET A 39 -30.83 20.92 -14.18
CA MET A 39 -30.69 22.38 -14.18
C MET A 39 -30.73 22.96 -15.59
N ALA A 40 -30.17 22.26 -16.58
CA ALA A 40 -30.27 22.63 -17.99
C ALA A 40 -31.72 22.58 -18.50
N LEU A 41 -32.44 21.49 -18.19
CA LEU A 41 -33.84 21.31 -18.58
C LEU A 41 -34.78 22.34 -17.94
N CYS A 42 -34.60 22.62 -16.65
CA CYS A 42 -35.38 23.66 -15.97
C CYS A 42 -35.12 25.05 -16.57
N GLN A 43 -33.86 25.37 -16.87
CA GLN A 43 -33.51 26.64 -17.51
C GLN A 43 -34.10 26.76 -18.91
N LEU A 44 -33.99 25.70 -19.73
CA LEU A 44 -34.59 25.63 -21.05
C LEU A 44 -36.10 25.92 -20.99
N ALA A 45 -36.80 25.32 -20.00
CA ALA A 45 -38.22 25.57 -19.78
C ALA A 45 -38.50 27.06 -19.53
N ILE A 46 -37.74 27.67 -18.62
CA ILE A 46 -37.88 29.08 -18.25
C ILE A 46 -37.58 30.00 -19.43
N GLU A 47 -36.54 29.72 -20.21
CA GLU A 47 -36.14 30.56 -21.35
C GLU A 47 -37.17 30.54 -22.47
N ILE A 48 -37.68 29.35 -22.83
CA ILE A 48 -38.72 29.24 -23.87
C ILE A 48 -40.04 29.83 -23.39
N ALA A 49 -40.41 29.60 -22.12
CA ALA A 49 -41.63 30.18 -21.55
C ALA A 49 -41.57 31.72 -21.51
N ARG A 50 -40.43 32.30 -21.16
CA ARG A 50 -40.22 33.77 -21.17
C ARG A 50 -40.30 34.40 -22.55
N ALA A 51 -39.96 33.66 -23.60
CA ALA A 51 -40.10 34.15 -24.97
C ALA A 51 -41.57 34.31 -25.38
N GLY A 52 -42.50 33.63 -24.70
CA GLY A 52 -43.95 33.74 -24.92
C GLY A 52 -44.45 33.19 -26.26
N GLN A 53 -43.58 32.54 -27.04
CA GLN A 53 -43.87 32.06 -28.39
C GLN A 53 -44.46 30.64 -28.42
N PHE A 54 -44.28 29.86 -27.36
CA PHE A 54 -44.67 28.45 -27.29
C PHE A 54 -45.24 28.14 -25.90
N ALA A 55 -46.15 27.18 -25.80
CA ALA A 55 -46.58 26.65 -24.51
C ALA A 55 -45.50 25.70 -23.97
N VAL A 56 -45.20 25.75 -22.67
CA VAL A 56 -44.17 24.90 -22.05
C VAL A 56 -44.77 24.09 -20.90
N LEU A 57 -44.61 22.78 -20.96
CA LEU A 57 -44.92 21.86 -19.86
C LEU A 57 -43.62 21.24 -19.35
N HIS A 58 -43.33 21.40 -18.06
CA HIS A 58 -42.13 20.87 -17.43
C HIS A 58 -42.50 19.85 -16.35
N GLN A 59 -42.22 18.59 -16.61
CA GLN A 59 -42.36 17.49 -15.66
C GLN A 59 -40.99 17.20 -15.04
N SER A 60 -40.84 17.54 -13.76
CA SER A 60 -39.61 17.31 -12.99
C SER A 60 -39.49 15.86 -12.48
N ARG A 61 -38.29 15.49 -12.00
CA ARG A 61 -37.84 14.17 -11.54
C ARG A 61 -38.67 13.47 -10.43
N ARG A 62 -39.81 14.02 -10.00
CA ARG A 62 -40.70 13.38 -9.03
C ARG A 62 -41.63 12.45 -9.79
N GLY A 63 -41.29 11.17 -9.77
CA GLY A 63 -41.81 10.10 -10.60
C GLY A 63 -43.32 10.09 -10.75
N GLU A 64 -43.75 10.30 -11.98
CA GLU A 64 -44.93 9.70 -12.61
C GLU A 64 -44.76 9.92 -14.11
N ARG A 65 -44.97 8.87 -14.91
CA ARG A 65 -45.05 9.02 -16.37
C ARG A 65 -46.16 10.03 -16.66
N PRO A 66 -45.89 11.10 -17.41
CA PRO A 66 -46.91 12.12 -17.62
C PRO A 66 -48.11 11.50 -18.33
N ASN A 67 -49.30 11.74 -17.78
CA ASN A 67 -50.54 11.17 -18.30
C ASN A 67 -50.83 11.74 -19.69
N LEU A 68 -50.97 10.84 -20.67
CA LEU A 68 -51.24 11.19 -22.07
C LEU A 68 -52.49 12.07 -22.20
N SER A 69 -53.54 11.79 -21.43
CA SER A 69 -54.79 12.56 -21.47
C SER A 69 -54.60 14.01 -21.03
N ASP A 70 -53.72 14.25 -20.07
CA ASP A 70 -53.49 15.60 -19.53
C ASP A 70 -52.61 16.42 -20.47
N ILE A 71 -51.61 15.80 -21.08
CA ILE A 71 -50.78 16.43 -22.12
C ILE A 71 -51.65 16.78 -23.34
N ASP A 72 -52.49 15.86 -23.80
CA ASP A 72 -53.37 16.07 -24.95
C ASP A 72 -54.35 17.23 -24.72
N ARG A 73 -54.94 17.33 -23.52
CA ARG A 73 -55.80 18.45 -23.12
C ARG A 73 -55.02 19.78 -23.10
N PHE A 74 -53.80 19.78 -22.59
CA PHE A 74 -52.95 20.98 -22.58
C PHE A 74 -52.57 21.43 -24.00
N CYS A 75 -52.31 20.48 -24.90
CA CYS A 75 -52.06 20.79 -26.31
C CYS A 75 -53.28 21.41 -27.00
N ALA A 76 -54.48 20.88 -26.73
CA ALA A 76 -55.72 21.47 -27.24
C ALA A 76 -55.90 22.92 -26.78
N TRP A 77 -55.66 23.19 -25.49
CA TRP A 77 -55.69 24.56 -24.97
C TRP A 77 -54.66 25.48 -25.64
N ALA A 78 -53.44 25.00 -25.89
CA ALA A 78 -52.41 25.79 -26.55
C ALA A 78 -52.80 26.15 -28.00
N GLU A 79 -53.39 25.21 -28.73
CA GLU A 79 -53.92 25.41 -30.08
C GLU A 79 -55.07 26.44 -30.10
N GLU A 80 -56.01 26.34 -29.15
CA GLU A 80 -57.11 27.32 -28.98
C GLU A 80 -56.60 28.74 -28.72
N ASN A 81 -55.43 28.88 -28.09
CA ASN A 81 -54.78 30.17 -27.80
C ASN A 81 -53.77 30.60 -28.89
N SER A 82 -53.86 30.02 -30.09
CA SER A 82 -53.01 30.35 -31.25
C SER A 82 -51.50 30.14 -31.03
N LEU A 83 -51.12 29.24 -30.11
CA LEU A 83 -49.73 28.85 -29.94
C LEU A 83 -49.35 27.75 -30.95
N PRO A 84 -48.22 27.89 -31.66
CA PRO A 84 -47.90 27.03 -32.81
C PRO A 84 -47.45 25.61 -32.45
N ALA A 85 -46.90 25.42 -31.24
CA ALA A 85 -46.42 24.14 -30.73
C ALA A 85 -46.30 24.15 -29.19
N VAL A 86 -46.26 22.95 -28.61
CA VAL A 86 -45.99 22.73 -27.18
C VAL A 86 -44.59 22.14 -26.99
N LEU A 87 -43.83 22.69 -26.04
CA LEU A 87 -42.60 22.09 -25.54
C LEU A 87 -42.89 21.25 -24.31
N LEU A 88 -42.70 19.94 -24.40
CA LEU A 88 -42.77 19.02 -23.25
C LEU A 88 -41.36 18.67 -22.79
N ILE A 89 -40.98 19.15 -21.62
CA ILE A 89 -39.73 18.76 -20.98
C ILE A 89 -40.06 17.70 -19.92
N TRP A 90 -39.53 16.50 -20.13
CA TRP A 90 -39.73 15.36 -19.24
C TRP A 90 -38.37 14.90 -18.69
N ASP A 91 -38.04 15.36 -17.49
CA ASP A 91 -36.83 14.92 -16.75
C ASP A 91 -37.07 13.54 -16.10
N GLY A 92 -37.36 12.55 -16.95
CA GLY A 92 -37.73 11.19 -16.57
C GLY A 92 -36.54 10.27 -16.29
N MET A 93 -35.35 10.57 -16.81
CA MET A 93 -34.19 9.66 -16.78
C MET A 93 -34.49 8.26 -17.34
N GLU A 94 -35.40 8.18 -18.31
CA GLU A 94 -35.91 6.93 -18.89
C GLU A 94 -35.11 6.50 -20.13
N SER A 95 -35.40 5.30 -20.63
CA SER A 95 -34.88 4.86 -21.93
C SER A 95 -35.42 5.73 -23.08
N PRO A 96 -34.65 5.98 -24.17
CA PRO A 96 -35.11 6.74 -25.33
C PRO A 96 -36.46 6.26 -25.89
N ASP A 97 -36.71 4.94 -25.88
CA ASP A 97 -37.91 4.32 -26.46
C ASP A 97 -39.21 4.81 -25.80
N GLU A 98 -39.20 5.10 -24.49
CA GLU A 98 -40.36 5.65 -23.77
C GLU A 98 -40.75 7.04 -24.30
N TYR A 99 -39.76 7.88 -24.61
CA TYR A 99 -39.98 9.21 -25.18
C TYR A 99 -40.51 9.14 -26.60
N TYR A 100 -39.98 8.21 -27.43
CA TYR A 100 -40.48 7.98 -28.78
C TYR A 100 -41.90 7.40 -28.78
N GLY A 101 -42.22 6.50 -27.84
CA GLY A 101 -43.57 5.98 -27.64
C GLY A 101 -44.58 7.09 -27.37
N LEU A 102 -44.31 7.94 -26.38
CA LEU A 102 -45.16 9.09 -26.06
C LEU A 102 -45.31 10.07 -27.24
N ASN A 103 -44.22 10.32 -27.97
CA ASN A 103 -44.28 11.20 -29.15
C ASN A 103 -45.15 10.62 -30.26
N ASN A 104 -45.05 9.31 -30.51
CA ASN A 104 -45.86 8.64 -31.51
C ASN A 104 -47.36 8.68 -31.15
N ASP A 105 -47.69 8.49 -29.86
CA ASP A 105 -49.07 8.57 -29.38
C ASP A 105 -49.68 9.97 -29.55
N LEU A 106 -48.94 11.02 -29.18
CA LEU A 106 -49.36 12.41 -29.36
C LEU A 106 -49.47 12.79 -30.84
N ARG A 107 -48.53 12.30 -31.67
CA ARG A 107 -48.53 12.51 -33.12
C ARG A 107 -49.72 11.84 -33.81
N ALA A 108 -50.09 10.63 -33.38
CA ALA A 108 -51.27 9.93 -33.91
C ALA A 108 -52.56 10.73 -33.67
N ARG A 109 -52.58 11.59 -32.65
CA ARG A 109 -53.68 12.52 -32.33
C ARG A 109 -53.56 13.90 -32.99
N GLY A 110 -52.55 14.10 -33.86
CA GLY A 110 -52.33 15.35 -34.59
C GLY A 110 -51.68 16.48 -33.79
N ARG A 111 -51.18 16.22 -32.57
CA ARG A 111 -50.58 17.25 -31.72
C ARG A 111 -49.17 17.62 -32.15
N ARG A 112 -48.84 18.91 -32.08
CA ARG A 112 -47.49 19.44 -32.36
C ARG A 112 -46.72 19.63 -31.06
N VAL A 113 -45.98 18.59 -30.66
CA VAL A 113 -45.24 18.57 -29.39
C VAL A 113 -43.76 18.26 -29.62
N GLN A 114 -42.87 19.15 -29.20
CA GLN A 114 -41.44 18.83 -29.09
C GLN A 114 -41.18 18.25 -27.71
N ILE A 115 -40.80 16.97 -27.64
CA ILE A 115 -40.41 16.33 -26.37
C ILE A 115 -38.90 16.51 -26.16
N VAL A 116 -38.51 16.92 -24.95
CA VAL A 116 -37.12 16.92 -24.49
C VAL A 116 -37.02 16.01 -23.27
N GLY A 117 -36.39 14.86 -23.45
CA GLY A 117 -36.19 13.84 -22.43
C GLY A 117 -34.81 13.90 -21.80
N SER A 118 -34.66 13.39 -20.58
CA SER A 118 -33.35 13.09 -19.98
C SER A 118 -33.10 11.59 -19.95
N SER A 119 -31.85 11.17 -20.15
CA SER A 119 -31.48 9.76 -20.05
C SER A 119 -30.07 9.58 -19.49
N TYR A 120 -29.80 8.42 -18.90
CA TYR A 120 -28.44 7.99 -18.57
C TYR A 120 -27.68 7.59 -19.83
N LYS A 121 -26.35 7.61 -19.76
CA LYS A 121 -25.50 7.35 -20.93
C LYS A 121 -25.58 5.88 -21.36
N LEU A 122 -26.08 5.64 -22.56
CA LEU A 122 -26.10 4.32 -23.21
C LEU A 122 -24.91 4.21 -24.17
N ARG A 123 -24.13 3.12 -24.13
CA ARG A 123 -22.96 2.94 -25.03
C ARG A 123 -23.34 2.69 -26.49
N ARG A 124 -24.51 2.07 -26.76
CA ARG A 124 -25.06 1.98 -28.12
C ARG A 124 -25.61 3.34 -28.51
N ARG A 125 -25.11 3.93 -29.61
CA ARG A 125 -25.57 5.24 -30.14
C ARG A 125 -26.83 5.06 -31.02
N PRO A 126 -28.00 5.58 -30.64
CA PRO A 126 -29.03 5.91 -31.63
C PRO A 126 -28.66 7.15 -32.46
N LYS A 127 -29.33 7.31 -33.62
CA LYS A 127 -29.15 8.38 -34.62
C LYS A 127 -29.38 9.80 -34.06
N SER A 128 -28.70 10.79 -34.67
CA SER A 128 -28.85 12.28 -34.74
C SER A 128 -29.57 13.14 -33.67
N GLU A 129 -30.40 12.62 -32.77
CA GLU A 129 -31.30 13.38 -31.88
C GLU A 129 -30.89 13.36 -30.39
N ILE A 130 -29.62 13.01 -30.13
CA ILE A 130 -29.05 12.94 -28.79
C ILE A 130 -28.06 14.09 -28.59
N ILE A 131 -28.15 14.73 -27.42
CA ILE A 131 -27.19 15.73 -26.94
C ILE A 131 -26.48 15.14 -25.71
N SER A 132 -25.14 15.10 -25.74
CA SER A 132 -24.34 14.56 -24.65
C SER A 132 -23.97 15.65 -23.65
N ALA A 133 -24.37 15.51 -22.39
CA ALA A 133 -23.89 16.30 -21.28
C ALA A 133 -22.59 15.70 -20.74
N SER A 134 -21.47 16.35 -21.06
CA SER A 134 -20.13 15.93 -20.62
C SER A 134 -20.00 15.98 -19.09
N PRO A 135 -19.41 14.96 -18.44
CA PRO A 135 -19.05 15.02 -17.04
C PRO A 135 -17.87 15.97 -16.79
N ASP A 136 -16.95 16.03 -17.75
CA ASP A 136 -15.77 16.88 -17.70
C ASP A 136 -16.14 18.34 -17.97
N LEU A 137 -15.48 19.24 -17.26
CA LEU A 137 -15.57 20.68 -17.42
C LEU A 137 -14.53 21.16 -18.42
N SER A 138 -14.93 21.99 -19.38
CA SER A 138 -13.99 22.68 -20.26
C SER A 138 -13.21 23.76 -19.52
N GLU A 139 -12.07 24.21 -20.06
CA GLU A 139 -11.27 25.29 -19.44
C GLU A 139 -12.08 26.59 -19.25
N ALA A 140 -12.98 26.88 -20.21
CA ALA A 140 -13.91 28.00 -20.14
C ALA A 140 -14.92 27.82 -19.00
N GLU A 141 -15.55 26.65 -18.89
CA GLU A 141 -16.47 26.31 -17.80
C GLU A 141 -15.78 26.40 -16.43
N ILE A 142 -14.51 25.94 -16.32
CA ILE A 142 -13.73 26.03 -15.07
C ILE A 142 -13.49 27.50 -14.69
N THR A 143 -13.15 28.36 -15.66
CA THR A 143 -12.91 29.78 -15.39
C THR A 143 -14.18 30.51 -14.95
N GLU A 144 -15.30 30.28 -15.65
CA GLU A 144 -16.58 30.86 -15.27
C GLU A 144 -17.05 30.36 -13.89
N MET A 145 -16.87 29.07 -13.61
CA MET A 145 -17.18 28.45 -12.32
C MET A 145 -16.35 29.05 -11.19
N LYS A 146 -15.04 29.21 -11.37
CA LYS A 146 -14.15 29.86 -10.37
C LYS A 146 -14.61 31.29 -10.10
N ALA A 147 -14.99 32.05 -11.13
CA ALA A 147 -15.52 33.41 -10.97
C ALA A 147 -16.87 33.43 -10.22
N TRP A 148 -17.76 32.48 -10.53
CA TRP A 148 -19.06 32.34 -9.87
C TRP A 148 -18.90 31.98 -8.38
N LEU A 149 -18.05 31.00 -8.03
CA LEU A 149 -17.81 30.60 -6.63
C LEU A 149 -17.23 31.75 -5.80
N ARG A 150 -16.28 32.51 -6.36
CA ARG A 150 -15.70 33.71 -5.71
C ARG A 150 -16.75 34.76 -5.39
N ARG A 151 -17.73 34.97 -6.29
CA ARG A 151 -18.83 35.93 -6.07
C ARG A 151 -19.65 35.59 -4.83
N PHE A 152 -19.82 34.31 -4.52
CA PHE A 152 -20.55 33.84 -3.34
C PHE A 152 -19.67 33.63 -2.10
N LYS A 153 -18.40 34.06 -2.13
CA LYS A 153 -17.42 33.89 -1.05
C LYS A 153 -17.22 32.43 -0.64
N ILE A 154 -17.44 31.50 -1.57
CA ILE A 154 -17.20 30.08 -1.35
C ILE A 154 -15.69 29.87 -1.58
N PRO A 155 -14.95 29.35 -0.59
CA PRO A 155 -13.53 29.11 -0.76
C PRO A 155 -13.33 28.15 -1.92
N THR A 156 -12.69 28.63 -2.98
CA THR A 156 -12.14 27.76 -4.01
C THR A 156 -10.95 27.06 -3.35
N PRO A 157 -10.91 25.72 -3.29
CA PRO A 157 -9.70 25.06 -2.82
C PRO A 157 -8.53 25.55 -3.69
N GLU A 158 -7.34 25.73 -3.11
CA GLU A 158 -6.11 26.00 -3.86
C GLU A 158 -5.78 24.76 -4.69
N LEU A 159 -6.51 24.58 -5.78
CA LEU A 159 -6.51 23.38 -6.61
C LEU A 159 -5.34 23.51 -7.58
N SER A 160 -4.34 22.64 -7.44
CA SER A 160 -3.32 22.46 -8.46
C SER A 160 -3.98 21.97 -9.77
N ASP A 161 -3.49 22.42 -10.92
CA ASP A 161 -4.08 22.09 -12.24
C ASP A 161 -4.05 20.58 -12.57
N HIS A 162 -3.34 19.76 -11.78
CA HIS A 162 -3.26 18.31 -11.92
C HIS A 162 -4.16 17.50 -10.95
N GLU A 163 -4.74 18.12 -9.91
CA GLU A 163 -5.59 17.44 -8.90
C GLU A 163 -7.09 17.67 -9.08
N LEU A 164 -7.45 18.50 -10.06
CA LEU A 164 -8.78 18.49 -10.66
C LEU A 164 -8.87 17.26 -11.55
N GLU A 165 -9.36 16.15 -10.99
CA GLU A 165 -10.17 15.25 -11.81
C GLU A 165 -11.25 16.15 -12.43
N SER A 166 -11.19 16.34 -13.76
CA SER A 166 -11.89 17.34 -14.57
C SER A 166 -13.43 17.33 -14.45
N SER A 167 -14.01 16.53 -13.58
CA SER A 167 -15.44 16.28 -13.48
C SER A 167 -16.18 17.28 -12.59
N LEU A 168 -17.41 17.63 -13.01
CA LEU A 168 -18.33 18.46 -12.21
C LEU A 168 -18.70 17.81 -10.88
N LEU A 169 -18.76 16.48 -10.80
CA LEU A 169 -19.06 15.73 -9.57
C LEU A 169 -18.02 16.00 -8.47
N ALA A 170 -16.73 15.86 -8.78
CA ALA A 170 -15.64 16.08 -7.84
C ALA A 170 -15.64 17.53 -7.32
N LEU A 171 -15.92 18.48 -8.20
CA LEU A 171 -16.04 19.90 -7.85
C LEU A 171 -17.20 20.15 -6.89
N LEU A 172 -18.39 19.62 -7.18
CA LEU A 172 -19.57 19.78 -6.31
C LEU A 172 -19.33 19.17 -4.93
N TYR A 173 -18.73 17.98 -4.86
CA TYR A 173 -18.40 17.32 -3.61
C TYR A 173 -17.42 18.12 -2.75
N ARG A 174 -16.34 18.65 -3.34
CA ARG A 174 -15.29 19.39 -2.61
C ARG A 174 -15.71 20.82 -2.24
N ALA A 175 -16.33 21.55 -3.17
CA ALA A 175 -16.65 22.97 -3.00
C ALA A 175 -18.00 23.22 -2.32
N LEU A 176 -18.95 22.28 -2.42
CA LEU A 176 -20.32 22.40 -1.90
C LEU A 176 -20.75 21.13 -1.14
N PRO A 177 -20.24 20.87 0.08
CA PRO A 177 -20.57 19.66 0.85
C PRO A 177 -22.08 19.45 1.08
N GLN A 178 -22.87 20.53 1.11
CA GLN A 178 -24.33 20.47 1.23
C GLN A 178 -25.00 19.69 0.08
N THR A 179 -24.32 19.55 -1.07
CA THR A 179 -24.81 18.79 -2.21
C THR A 179 -24.62 17.28 -2.07
N GLU A 180 -23.81 16.81 -1.11
CA GLU A 180 -23.44 15.40 -0.94
C GLU A 180 -24.66 14.47 -0.90
N ARG A 181 -25.68 14.80 -0.10
CA ARG A 181 -26.91 13.99 -0.01
C ARG A 181 -27.62 13.86 -1.35
N GLY A 182 -27.69 14.95 -2.11
CA GLY A 182 -28.29 14.97 -3.45
C GLY A 182 -27.48 14.16 -4.46
N LEU A 183 -26.15 14.25 -4.38
CA LEU A 183 -25.22 13.49 -5.23
C LEU A 183 -25.31 11.99 -4.97
N ARG A 184 -25.27 11.58 -3.69
CA ARG A 184 -25.43 10.18 -3.27
C ARG A 184 -26.74 9.58 -3.76
N ARG A 185 -27.86 10.27 -3.55
CA ARG A 185 -29.17 9.84 -4.04
C ARG A 185 -29.21 9.76 -5.56
N GLY A 186 -28.62 10.73 -6.25
CA GLY A 186 -28.52 10.77 -7.71
C GLY A 186 -27.78 9.56 -8.28
N LEU A 187 -26.62 9.24 -7.70
CA LEU A 187 -25.77 8.11 -8.09
C LEU A 187 -26.46 6.78 -7.77
N SER A 188 -27.08 6.67 -6.60
CA SER A 188 -27.84 5.47 -6.23
C SER A 188 -28.96 5.20 -7.24
N MET A 189 -29.72 6.21 -7.66
CA MET A 189 -30.74 6.03 -8.73
C MET A 189 -30.13 5.60 -10.09
N GLU A 190 -28.94 6.09 -10.46
CA GLU A 190 -28.25 5.65 -11.68
C GLU A 190 -27.85 4.17 -11.58
N MET A 191 -27.34 3.76 -10.43
CA MET A 191 -26.99 2.38 -10.12
C MET A 191 -28.22 1.46 -10.15
N ARG A 192 -29.34 1.87 -9.53
CA ARG A 192 -30.60 1.09 -9.53
C ARG A 192 -31.19 0.93 -10.93
N ALA A 193 -31.18 2.00 -11.72
CA ALA A 193 -31.57 1.90 -13.13
C ALA A 193 -30.68 0.91 -13.89
N SER A 194 -29.42 0.77 -13.48
CA SER A 194 -28.47 -0.19 -14.05
C SER A 194 -28.79 -1.63 -13.64
N GLU A 195 -28.99 -1.88 -12.34
CA GLU A 195 -29.35 -3.21 -11.80
C GLU A 195 -30.68 -3.71 -12.40
N PHE A 196 -31.71 -2.86 -12.45
CA PHE A 196 -33.00 -3.21 -13.07
C PHE A 196 -32.87 -3.53 -14.56
N GLY A 197 -32.01 -2.78 -15.27
CA GLY A 197 -31.70 -3.05 -16.67
C GLY A 197 -31.05 -4.42 -16.90
N LEU A 198 -30.11 -4.81 -16.04
CA LEU A 198 -29.46 -6.13 -16.07
C LEU A 198 -30.46 -7.26 -15.85
N GLU A 199 -31.33 -7.12 -14.86
CA GLU A 199 -32.33 -8.14 -14.56
C GLU A 199 -33.34 -8.32 -15.68
N LYS A 200 -33.80 -7.22 -16.29
CA LYS A 200 -34.72 -7.26 -17.42
C LYS A 200 -34.10 -7.97 -18.63
N GLN A 201 -32.81 -7.74 -18.88
CA GLN A 201 -32.06 -8.42 -19.94
C GLN A 201 -31.86 -9.92 -19.63
N ALA A 202 -31.44 -10.26 -18.41
CA ALA A 202 -31.30 -11.66 -17.97
C ALA A 202 -32.61 -12.45 -18.12
N ARG A 203 -33.75 -11.87 -17.70
CA ARG A 203 -35.08 -12.50 -17.85
C ARG A 203 -35.52 -12.68 -19.32
N SER A 204 -35.01 -11.85 -20.23
CA SER A 204 -35.33 -11.95 -21.66
C SER A 204 -34.53 -13.05 -22.38
N LEU A 205 -33.30 -13.32 -21.93
CA LEU A 205 -32.45 -14.41 -22.43
C LEU A 205 -33.02 -15.78 -22.03
N ASP A 206 -33.49 -15.93 -20.79
CA ASP A 206 -34.13 -17.17 -20.29
C ASP A 206 -35.40 -17.59 -21.08
N ARG A 207 -36.08 -16.64 -21.75
CA ARG A 207 -37.28 -16.93 -22.55
C ARG A 207 -36.98 -17.39 -23.97
N THR A 208 -35.73 -17.28 -24.43
CA THR A 208 -35.36 -17.55 -25.83
C THR A 208 -34.46 -18.79 -25.98
N GLU A 209 -33.78 -19.25 -24.92
CA GLU A 209 -32.95 -20.46 -24.97
C GLU A 209 -33.11 -21.35 -23.73
N VAL A 210 -34.16 -22.18 -23.70
CA VAL A 210 -34.11 -23.44 -22.96
C VAL A 210 -33.27 -24.42 -23.80
N GLY A 211 -31.93 -24.38 -23.69
CA GLY A 211 -31.11 -25.45 -24.30
C GLY A 211 -29.64 -25.20 -24.63
N CYS A 212 -29.10 -23.98 -24.56
CA CYS A 212 -27.72 -23.74 -24.99
C CYS A 212 -26.82 -23.32 -23.81
N TYR A 213 -26.26 -24.29 -23.10
CA TYR A 213 -25.10 -24.03 -22.25
C TYR A 213 -23.92 -23.59 -23.14
N GLY A 214 -23.35 -22.42 -22.90
CA GLY A 214 -22.10 -22.03 -23.56
C GLY A 214 -20.98 -23.04 -23.28
N ALA A 215 -20.04 -23.21 -24.21
CA ALA A 215 -18.99 -24.25 -24.13
C ALA A 215 -18.22 -24.26 -22.79
N VAL A 216 -18.00 -23.08 -22.20
CA VAL A 216 -17.35 -22.91 -20.89
C VAL A 216 -18.24 -23.41 -19.74
N ALA A 217 -19.54 -23.13 -19.78
CA ALA A 217 -20.49 -23.59 -18.77
C ALA A 217 -20.65 -25.13 -18.78
N HIS A 218 -20.55 -25.75 -19.96
CA HIS A 218 -20.57 -27.20 -20.09
C HIS A 218 -19.28 -27.84 -19.56
N ALA A 219 -18.11 -27.25 -19.84
CA ALA A 219 -16.82 -27.72 -19.30
C ALA A 219 -16.77 -27.66 -17.76
N LEU A 220 -17.33 -26.61 -17.15
CA LEU A 220 -17.39 -26.48 -15.69
C LEU A 220 -18.38 -27.47 -15.04
N LEU A 221 -19.44 -27.88 -15.75
CA LEU A 221 -20.36 -28.94 -15.32
C LEU A 221 -19.67 -30.31 -15.31
N VAL A 222 -18.93 -30.61 -16.37
CA VAL A 222 -18.14 -31.85 -16.48
C VAL A 222 -17.04 -31.90 -15.41
N ALA A 223 -16.55 -30.74 -14.95
CA ALA A 223 -15.58 -30.62 -13.87
C ALA A 223 -16.18 -30.70 -12.44
N GLY A 224 -17.50 -30.92 -12.29
CA GLY A 224 -18.12 -31.23 -11.00
C GLY A 224 -18.55 -30.03 -10.12
N TYR A 225 -18.64 -28.82 -10.68
CA TYR A 225 -19.10 -27.64 -9.92
C TYR A 225 -20.63 -27.47 -9.92
N GLU A 226 -21.24 -27.30 -8.74
CA GLU A 226 -22.69 -27.08 -8.52
C GLU A 226 -23.19 -25.69 -8.98
N ILE A 227 -24.48 -25.61 -9.32
CA ILE A 227 -25.15 -24.45 -9.94
C ILE A 227 -26.23 -23.90 -9.00
N LYS A 228 -26.18 -22.61 -8.64
CA LYS A 228 -27.29 -21.91 -7.95
C LYS A 228 -28.13 -21.09 -8.95
N VAL A 229 -29.45 -21.07 -8.75
CA VAL A 229 -30.47 -20.39 -9.58
C VAL A 229 -30.54 -18.90 -9.26
N PHE A 230 -30.84 -18.06 -10.26
CA PHE A 230 -31.05 -16.62 -10.12
C PHE A 230 -32.10 -16.28 -9.04
N VAL A 231 -31.75 -15.41 -8.09
CA VAL A 231 -32.71 -14.78 -7.17
C VAL A 231 -33.12 -13.42 -7.78
N PRO A 232 -34.39 -13.20 -8.14
CA PRO A 232 -34.88 -11.91 -8.62
C PRO A 232 -34.95 -10.89 -7.48
N SER A 233 -34.79 -9.60 -7.80
CA SER A 233 -34.99 -8.53 -6.84
C SER A 233 -36.49 -8.27 -6.63
N ASP A 234 -37.01 -8.63 -5.45
CA ASP A 234 -38.35 -8.26 -4.98
C ASP A 234 -38.29 -7.28 -3.78
N HIS A 235 -37.10 -6.75 -3.46
CA HIS A 235 -36.85 -5.98 -2.23
C HIS A 235 -37.14 -4.47 -2.39
N PRO A 236 -37.91 -3.84 -1.47
CA PRO A 236 -38.07 -2.39 -1.44
C PRO A 236 -36.75 -1.65 -1.18
N ASP A 237 -36.60 -0.46 -1.77
CA ASP A 237 -35.39 0.39 -1.69
C ASP A 237 -34.90 0.67 -0.26
N GLU A 238 -35.80 0.72 0.72
CA GLU A 238 -35.48 1.03 2.12
C GLU A 238 -34.80 -0.13 2.86
N GLU A 239 -34.93 -1.37 2.38
CA GLU A 239 -34.42 -2.58 3.05
C GLU A 239 -33.04 -3.03 2.55
N MET A 240 -32.55 -2.51 1.41
CA MET A 240 -31.31 -2.99 0.78
C MET A 240 -30.03 -2.71 1.55
N LYS A 241 -29.96 -1.62 2.33
CA LYS A 241 -28.81 -1.33 3.20
C LYS A 241 -28.61 -2.42 4.25
N SER A 242 -29.70 -3.04 4.70
CA SER A 242 -29.70 -4.07 5.74
C SER A 242 -29.58 -5.50 5.21
N LEU A 243 -29.65 -5.71 3.90
CA LEU A 243 -29.54 -7.06 3.32
C LEU A 243 -28.12 -7.60 3.46
N HIS A 244 -28.03 -8.86 3.89
CA HIS A 244 -26.80 -9.64 3.85
C HIS A 244 -26.39 -9.92 2.40
N PHE A 245 -25.10 -10.20 2.17
CA PHE A 245 -24.58 -10.38 0.81
C PHE A 245 -25.29 -11.49 0.03
N ASP A 246 -25.63 -12.61 0.67
CA ASP A 246 -26.29 -13.77 0.07
C ASP A 246 -27.79 -13.55 -0.24
N GLN A 247 -28.42 -12.56 0.41
CA GLN A 247 -29.80 -12.17 0.20
C GLN A 247 -29.98 -11.23 -0.99
N ARG A 248 -28.89 -10.63 -1.48
CA ARG A 248 -28.88 -9.74 -2.64
C ARG A 248 -29.06 -10.51 -3.95
N SER A 249 -29.67 -9.87 -4.94
CA SER A 249 -29.71 -10.41 -6.30
C SER A 249 -28.31 -10.46 -6.92
N THR A 250 -28.13 -11.23 -7.99
CA THR A 250 -26.81 -11.37 -8.65
C THR A 250 -26.26 -10.03 -9.14
N ALA A 251 -27.13 -9.12 -9.62
CA ALA A 251 -26.74 -7.78 -10.07
C ALA A 251 -26.32 -6.89 -8.88
N GLU A 252 -27.05 -6.98 -7.77
CA GLU A 252 -26.72 -6.25 -6.53
C GLU A 252 -25.43 -6.77 -5.89
N GLN A 253 -25.21 -8.09 -5.88
CA GLN A 253 -23.96 -8.71 -5.43
C GLN A 253 -22.77 -8.22 -6.26
N LEU A 254 -22.89 -8.25 -7.59
CA LEU A 254 -21.87 -7.80 -8.51
C LEU A 254 -21.50 -6.33 -8.27
N THR A 255 -22.51 -5.46 -8.17
CA THR A 255 -22.33 -4.05 -7.84
C THR A 255 -21.66 -3.86 -6.48
N ALA A 256 -22.12 -4.56 -5.44
CA ALA A 256 -21.59 -4.42 -4.09
C ALA A 256 -20.11 -4.83 -4.00
N VAL A 257 -19.73 -5.93 -4.63
CA VAL A 257 -18.34 -6.41 -4.71
C VAL A 257 -17.46 -5.32 -5.32
N VAL A 258 -17.80 -4.84 -6.52
CA VAL A 258 -16.99 -3.82 -7.22
C VAL A 258 -16.93 -2.49 -6.44
N LEU A 259 -18.02 -2.09 -5.76
CA LEU A 259 -18.04 -0.87 -4.95
C LEU A 259 -17.15 -0.96 -3.71
N VAL A 260 -17.10 -2.10 -3.02
CA VAL A 260 -16.24 -2.29 -1.82
C VAL A 260 -14.76 -2.18 -2.16
N ALA A 261 -14.32 -2.73 -3.29
CA ALA A 261 -12.95 -2.53 -3.75
C ALA A 261 -12.72 -1.11 -4.31
N GLY A 262 -13.68 -0.62 -5.10
CA GLY A 262 -13.63 0.68 -5.77
C GLY A 262 -13.53 1.87 -4.81
N ARG A 263 -14.22 1.85 -3.67
CA ARG A 263 -14.11 2.92 -2.64
C ARG A 263 -12.71 3.00 -2.03
N ARG A 264 -11.94 1.92 -2.12
CA ARG A 264 -10.54 1.88 -1.73
C ARG A 264 -9.61 2.25 -2.87
N GLY A 265 -10.10 2.42 -4.10
CA GLY A 265 -9.29 2.70 -5.29
C GLY A 265 -8.60 1.43 -5.81
N LEU A 266 -9.24 0.27 -5.67
CA LEU A 266 -8.75 -1.01 -6.16
C LEU A 266 -9.73 -1.59 -7.19
N PRO A 267 -9.26 -1.92 -8.41
CA PRO A 267 -10.06 -2.70 -9.34
C PRO A 267 -9.97 -4.19 -8.98
N VAL A 268 -11.04 -4.94 -9.22
CA VAL A 268 -11.15 -6.37 -8.88
C VAL A 268 -10.67 -7.22 -10.06
N PRO A 269 -9.80 -8.22 -9.86
CA PRO A 269 -9.48 -9.20 -10.91
C PRO A 269 -10.74 -9.90 -11.41
N LEU A 270 -10.92 -9.98 -12.74
CA LEU A 270 -12.12 -10.54 -13.35
C LEU A 270 -12.38 -11.99 -12.91
N GLU A 271 -11.34 -12.81 -12.83
CA GLU A 271 -11.46 -14.21 -12.42
C GLU A 271 -11.98 -14.37 -10.99
N LEU A 272 -11.49 -13.53 -10.07
CA LEU A 272 -11.98 -13.48 -8.70
C LEU A 272 -13.46 -13.09 -8.64
N LEU A 273 -13.85 -12.07 -9.40
CA LEU A 273 -15.24 -11.63 -9.47
C LEU A 273 -16.16 -12.74 -10.00
N LEU A 274 -15.72 -13.46 -11.03
CA LEU A 274 -16.45 -14.58 -11.62
C LEU A 274 -16.66 -15.73 -10.63
N ARG A 275 -15.69 -16.00 -9.75
CA ARG A 275 -15.83 -17.05 -8.72
C ARG A 275 -16.77 -16.64 -7.59
N ILE A 276 -16.72 -15.38 -7.15
CA ILE A 276 -17.62 -14.86 -6.11
C ILE A 276 -19.08 -14.88 -6.56
N ILE A 277 -19.36 -14.40 -7.78
CA ILE A 277 -20.74 -14.30 -8.30
C ILE A 277 -21.23 -15.63 -8.89
N GLY A 278 -20.31 -16.49 -9.34
CA GLY A 278 -20.62 -17.76 -9.99
C GLY A 278 -21.20 -17.60 -11.41
N ARG A 279 -21.68 -18.72 -11.98
CA ARG A 279 -22.06 -18.82 -13.40
C ARG A 279 -23.18 -17.87 -13.85
N ALA A 280 -24.10 -17.54 -12.95
CA ALA A 280 -25.18 -16.57 -13.19
C ALA A 280 -24.65 -15.16 -13.54
N GLY A 281 -23.46 -14.82 -13.05
CA GLY A 281 -22.86 -13.49 -13.22
C GLY A 281 -22.13 -13.26 -14.53
N VAL A 282 -21.76 -14.30 -15.30
CA VAL A 282 -20.90 -14.15 -16.50
C VAL A 282 -21.56 -13.25 -17.56
N ASN A 283 -22.82 -13.56 -17.91
CA ASN A 283 -23.59 -12.76 -18.86
C ASN A 283 -23.88 -11.36 -18.30
N GLN A 284 -24.19 -11.29 -17.00
CA GLN A 284 -24.46 -10.04 -16.31
C GLN A 284 -23.22 -9.13 -16.23
N ILE A 285 -22.00 -9.65 -16.19
CA ILE A 285 -20.76 -8.85 -16.19
C ILE A 285 -20.56 -8.16 -17.54
N VAL A 286 -20.73 -8.89 -18.64
CA VAL A 286 -20.65 -8.30 -19.99
C VAL A 286 -21.74 -7.26 -20.14
N ASP A 287 -22.97 -7.54 -19.71
CA ASP A 287 -24.07 -6.59 -19.76
C ASP A 287 -23.82 -5.39 -18.82
N LEU A 288 -23.22 -5.58 -17.65
CA LEU A 288 -22.88 -4.53 -16.68
C LEU A 288 -21.93 -3.52 -17.31
N VAL A 289 -20.87 -4.02 -17.96
CA VAL A 289 -19.82 -3.19 -18.57
C VAL A 289 -20.26 -2.60 -19.91
N THR A 290 -21.09 -3.31 -20.68
CA THR A 290 -21.52 -2.85 -22.01
C THR A 290 -22.71 -1.90 -21.94
N SER A 291 -23.62 -2.07 -20.98
CA SER A 291 -24.83 -1.27 -20.86
C SER A 291 -24.67 -0.07 -19.93
N PHE A 292 -23.71 -0.08 -19.00
CA PHE A 292 -23.61 0.93 -17.95
C PHE A 292 -22.20 1.52 -17.80
N ASP A 293 -22.13 2.84 -17.67
CA ASP A 293 -20.86 3.58 -17.69
C ASP A 293 -20.21 3.69 -16.28
N ILE A 294 -20.88 3.25 -15.20
CA ILE A 294 -20.35 3.34 -13.81
C ILE A 294 -19.17 2.39 -13.61
N PHE A 295 -19.20 1.25 -14.28
CA PHE A 295 -18.17 0.21 -14.17
C PHE A 295 -17.28 0.21 -15.41
N ARG A 296 -15.98 0.01 -15.20
CA ARG A 296 -14.98 -0.05 -16.25
C ARG A 296 -14.30 -1.40 -16.25
N TRP A 297 -14.26 -2.00 -17.43
CA TRP A 297 -13.37 -3.10 -17.74
C TRP A 297 -12.07 -2.52 -18.26
N THR A 298 -10.98 -2.87 -17.59
CA THR A 298 -9.62 -2.49 -17.98
C THR A 298 -8.78 -3.74 -18.20
N GLU A 299 -7.90 -3.68 -19.18
CA GLU A 299 -6.94 -4.73 -19.46
C GLU A 299 -5.52 -4.17 -19.28
N ASP A 300 -4.66 -4.88 -18.57
CA ASP A 300 -3.26 -4.51 -18.43
C ASP A 300 -2.50 -4.85 -19.72
N GLU A 301 -2.05 -3.82 -20.43
CA GLU A 301 -1.38 -3.91 -21.74
C GLU A 301 -0.17 -4.86 -21.74
N ASN A 302 0.53 -4.99 -20.61
CA ASN A 302 1.73 -5.82 -20.53
C ASN A 302 1.44 -7.30 -20.32
N SER A 303 0.25 -7.63 -19.80
CA SER A 303 -0.02 -8.96 -19.29
C SER A 303 -1.33 -9.58 -19.76
N GLY A 304 -2.19 -8.81 -20.44
CA GLY A 304 -3.46 -9.27 -21.01
C GLY A 304 -4.55 -9.50 -19.97
N GLU A 305 -4.35 -9.01 -18.76
CA GLU A 305 -5.19 -9.38 -17.63
C GLU A 305 -6.23 -8.34 -17.28
N GLN A 306 -7.38 -8.86 -16.87
CA GLN A 306 -8.63 -8.14 -16.94
C GLN A 306 -9.14 -7.80 -15.54
N TYR A 307 -9.54 -6.56 -15.38
CA TYR A 307 -10.02 -6.03 -14.12
C TYR A 307 -11.33 -5.28 -14.31
N ILE A 308 -12.18 -5.34 -13.29
CA ILE A 308 -13.42 -4.57 -13.21
C ILE A 308 -13.33 -3.62 -12.02
N GLY A 309 -13.52 -2.33 -12.28
CA GLY A 309 -13.49 -1.30 -11.26
C GLY A 309 -14.60 -0.27 -11.45
N SER A 310 -14.78 0.59 -10.46
CA SER A 310 -15.60 1.79 -10.62
C SER A 310 -14.90 2.80 -11.53
N ARG A 311 -15.67 3.68 -12.16
CA ARG A 311 -15.17 4.76 -13.01
C ARG A 311 -14.26 5.72 -12.25
N THR A 312 -14.62 6.05 -11.01
CA THR A 312 -13.80 6.84 -10.08
C THR A 312 -13.89 6.27 -8.66
N GLN A 313 -12.89 6.55 -7.82
CA GLN A 313 -12.93 6.17 -6.41
C GLN A 313 -14.04 6.92 -5.65
N LEU A 314 -14.24 8.21 -5.96
CA LEU A 314 -15.24 9.05 -5.30
C LEU A 314 -16.67 8.55 -5.52
N GLU A 315 -17.02 8.15 -6.75
CA GLU A 315 -18.33 7.56 -7.04
C GLU A 315 -18.56 6.28 -6.23
N ALA A 316 -17.54 5.41 -6.17
CA ALA A 316 -17.65 4.18 -5.39
C ALA A 316 -17.80 4.44 -3.89
N GLU A 317 -17.10 5.45 -3.35
CA GLU A 317 -17.24 5.84 -1.95
C GLU A 317 -18.66 6.36 -1.65
N LEU A 318 -19.19 7.25 -2.50
CA LEU A 318 -20.53 7.82 -2.32
C LEU A 318 -21.62 6.74 -2.44
N LEU A 319 -21.47 5.81 -3.39
CA LEU A 319 -22.39 4.70 -3.60
C LEU A 319 -22.32 3.67 -2.47
N ALA A 320 -21.12 3.30 -2.02
CA ALA A 320 -20.95 2.37 -0.90
C ALA A 320 -21.55 2.94 0.39
N ARG A 321 -21.34 4.23 0.69
CA ARG A 321 -21.96 4.90 1.86
C ARG A 321 -23.50 4.89 1.82
N GLU A 322 -24.09 4.84 0.63
CA GLU A 322 -25.54 4.83 0.44
C GLU A 322 -26.13 3.42 0.36
N ASN A 323 -25.35 2.38 0.12
CA ASN A 323 -25.93 1.05 -0.15
C ASN A 323 -25.33 -0.07 0.70
N ILE A 324 -24.21 0.15 1.38
CA ILE A 324 -23.43 -0.90 2.03
C ILE A 324 -23.15 -0.47 3.48
N THR A 325 -23.62 -1.28 4.43
CA THR A 325 -23.25 -1.17 5.86
C THR A 325 -21.86 -1.74 6.10
N LEU A 326 -21.27 -1.43 7.25
CA LEU A 326 -19.95 -1.98 7.61
C LEU A 326 -19.99 -3.50 7.73
N GLU A 327 -21.08 -4.06 8.26
CA GLU A 327 -21.33 -5.49 8.38
C GLU A 327 -21.39 -6.16 7.00
N SER A 328 -22.19 -5.63 6.07
CA SER A 328 -22.21 -6.14 4.69
C SER A 328 -20.88 -5.98 3.97
N GLU A 329 -20.14 -4.91 4.24
CA GLU A 329 -18.80 -4.72 3.67
C GLU A 329 -17.84 -5.81 4.15
N VAL A 330 -17.88 -6.15 5.44
CA VAL A 330 -17.07 -7.24 6.01
C VAL A 330 -17.43 -8.60 5.42
N GLU A 331 -18.71 -8.86 5.17
CA GLU A 331 -19.14 -10.07 4.46
C GLU A 331 -18.54 -10.14 3.05
N ILE A 332 -18.58 -9.04 2.30
CA ILE A 332 -17.98 -8.97 0.96
C ILE A 332 -16.47 -9.17 1.03
N LEU A 333 -15.80 -8.60 2.02
CA LEU A 333 -14.37 -8.82 2.28
C LEU A 333 -14.07 -10.30 2.57
N ALA A 334 -14.91 -10.98 3.33
CA ALA A 334 -14.79 -12.41 3.58
C ALA A 334 -14.99 -13.25 2.30
N GLN A 335 -15.91 -12.85 1.41
CA GLN A 335 -16.10 -13.49 0.10
C GLN A 335 -14.87 -13.34 -0.78
N TYR A 336 -14.27 -12.15 -0.84
CA TYR A 336 -13.00 -11.93 -1.54
C TYR A 336 -11.93 -12.92 -1.06
N ILE A 337 -11.74 -13.01 0.25
CA ILE A 337 -10.74 -13.88 0.87
C ILE A 337 -11.01 -15.36 0.61
N THR A 338 -12.28 -15.78 0.63
CA THR A 338 -12.66 -17.19 0.48
C THR A 338 -12.51 -17.68 -0.96
N GLU A 339 -12.63 -16.78 -1.95
CA GLU A 339 -12.60 -17.15 -3.37
C GLU A 339 -11.25 -16.91 -4.07
N ILE A 340 -10.25 -16.35 -3.39
CA ILE A 340 -8.92 -16.12 -3.99
C ILE A 340 -8.23 -17.43 -4.38
N HIS A 341 -7.42 -17.37 -5.42
CA HIS A 341 -6.52 -18.43 -5.85
C HIS A 341 -5.09 -17.88 -5.80
N ALA A 342 -4.25 -18.55 -5.03
CA ALA A 342 -2.84 -18.24 -4.99
C ALA A 342 -2.11 -19.06 -6.05
N ASP A 343 -1.35 -18.38 -6.90
CA ASP A 343 -0.46 -19.03 -7.86
C ASP A 343 0.71 -19.71 -7.14
N SER A 344 1.36 -20.65 -7.82
CA SER A 344 2.60 -21.29 -7.33
C SER A 344 3.82 -20.36 -7.31
N THR A 345 3.67 -19.11 -7.75
CA THR A 345 4.76 -18.13 -7.76
C THR A 345 5.06 -17.62 -6.34
N LEU A 346 6.29 -17.15 -6.11
CA LEU A 346 6.71 -16.57 -4.82
C LEU A 346 5.85 -15.38 -4.34
N TRP A 347 5.15 -14.72 -5.27
CA TRP A 347 4.32 -13.55 -4.99
C TRP A 347 2.84 -13.91 -4.82
N GLY A 348 2.43 -15.12 -5.22
CA GLY A 348 1.07 -15.65 -5.07
C GLY A 348 0.09 -15.20 -6.15
N GLY A 349 0.56 -14.46 -7.16
CA GLY A 349 -0.29 -13.93 -8.23
C GLY A 349 -1.03 -12.64 -7.85
N ARG A 350 -1.86 -12.16 -8.78
CA ARG A 350 -2.55 -10.86 -8.67
C ARG A 350 -3.64 -10.84 -7.64
N GLU A 351 -4.31 -11.96 -7.41
CA GLU A 351 -5.38 -12.03 -6.43
C GLU A 351 -4.85 -11.95 -5.00
N VAL A 352 -3.68 -12.56 -4.76
CA VAL A 352 -2.95 -12.38 -3.50
C VAL A 352 -2.50 -10.93 -3.34
N GLU A 353 -1.98 -10.30 -4.40
CA GLU A 353 -1.63 -8.87 -4.37
C GLU A 353 -2.86 -8.00 -4.05
N PHE A 354 -3.98 -8.25 -4.73
CA PHE A 354 -5.24 -7.55 -4.52
C PHE A 354 -5.71 -7.63 -3.05
N ILE A 355 -5.66 -8.82 -2.43
CA ILE A 355 -6.02 -8.98 -1.02
C ILE A 355 -5.02 -8.29 -0.09
N VAL A 356 -3.72 -8.37 -0.39
CA VAL A 356 -2.69 -7.68 0.41
C VAL A 356 -2.92 -6.17 0.37
N ASP A 357 -3.20 -5.60 -0.80
CA ASP A 357 -3.49 -4.17 -0.95
C ASP A 357 -4.81 -3.78 -0.30
N LEU A 358 -5.84 -4.61 -0.45
CA LEU A 358 -7.16 -4.38 0.14
C LEU A 358 -7.06 -4.36 1.66
N ILE A 359 -6.45 -5.39 2.27
CA ILE A 359 -6.19 -5.45 3.71
C ILE A 359 -5.24 -4.34 4.14
N GLY A 360 -4.24 -3.96 3.34
CA GLY A 360 -3.38 -2.81 3.62
C GLY A 360 -4.15 -1.48 3.78
N ARG A 361 -5.29 -1.33 3.09
CA ARG A 361 -6.14 -0.12 3.13
C ARG A 361 -7.21 -0.12 4.24
N ILE A 362 -7.57 -1.28 4.80
CA ILE A 362 -8.60 -1.41 5.87
C ILE A 362 -8.05 -1.95 7.19
N GLY A 363 -6.87 -2.56 7.14
CA GLY A 363 -6.27 -3.32 8.20
C GLY A 363 -5.53 -2.45 9.22
N PRO A 364 -4.81 -3.11 10.15
CA PRO A 364 -4.17 -2.45 11.28
C PRO A 364 -3.17 -1.35 10.90
N GLN A 365 -2.57 -1.46 9.70
CA GLN A 365 -1.51 -0.59 9.20
C GLN A 365 -2.02 0.53 8.27
N ALA A 366 -3.33 0.66 8.08
CA ALA A 366 -3.91 1.69 7.19
C ALA A 366 -3.57 3.11 7.69
N ALA A 367 -2.70 3.81 6.97
CA ALA A 367 -2.26 5.17 7.29
C ALA A 367 -3.31 6.22 6.88
N GLY A 368 -3.53 7.24 7.71
CA GLY A 368 -4.19 8.48 7.29
C GLY A 368 -5.72 8.50 7.23
N LEU A 369 -6.40 7.40 7.56
CA LEU A 369 -7.86 7.36 7.69
C LEU A 369 -8.21 6.89 9.11
N ASN A 370 -8.98 7.70 9.85
CA ASN A 370 -9.55 7.35 11.17
C ASN A 370 -10.43 6.06 11.16
N ASN A 371 -10.50 5.36 10.03
CA ASN A 371 -11.33 4.17 9.80
C ASN A 371 -10.64 2.85 10.19
N SER A 372 -9.33 2.82 10.48
CA SER A 372 -8.68 1.55 10.93
C SER A 372 -9.23 1.06 12.28
N SER A 373 -9.88 1.93 13.05
CA SER A 373 -10.60 1.56 14.28
C SER A 373 -11.96 0.93 14.03
N GLU A 374 -12.60 1.16 12.88
CA GLU A 374 -13.97 0.68 12.63
C GLU A 374 -13.98 -0.83 12.32
N TYR A 375 -12.97 -1.31 11.60
CA TYR A 375 -12.83 -2.72 11.23
C TYR A 375 -12.23 -3.60 12.33
N SER A 376 -11.70 -3.01 13.42
CA SER A 376 -10.94 -3.76 14.42
C SER A 376 -11.74 -4.90 15.05
N ARG A 377 -13.05 -4.72 15.25
CA ARG A 377 -13.96 -5.74 15.78
C ARG A 377 -14.19 -6.92 14.83
N TYR A 378 -13.91 -6.74 13.53
CA TYR A 378 -14.11 -7.76 12.49
C TYR A 378 -12.82 -8.46 12.07
N TYR A 379 -11.65 -8.06 12.58
CA TYR A 379 -10.37 -8.70 12.23
C TYR A 379 -10.37 -10.21 12.52
N GLY A 380 -11.06 -10.66 13.57
CA GLY A 380 -11.24 -12.09 13.85
C GLY A 380 -11.95 -12.82 12.69
N ALA A 381 -13.10 -12.30 12.24
CA ALA A 381 -13.87 -12.90 11.15
C ALA A 381 -13.10 -12.94 9.81
N LEU A 382 -12.33 -11.89 9.51
CA LEU A 382 -11.48 -11.86 8.31
C LEU A 382 -10.32 -12.85 8.40
N ALA A 383 -9.72 -13.01 9.58
CA ALA A 383 -8.68 -14.02 9.81
C ALA A 383 -9.24 -15.45 9.72
N ASP A 384 -10.45 -15.68 10.22
CA ASP A 384 -11.11 -16.98 10.08
C ASP A 384 -11.44 -17.29 8.62
N SER A 385 -11.79 -16.28 7.81
CA SER A 385 -11.97 -16.45 6.36
C SER A 385 -10.65 -16.87 5.66
N LEU A 386 -9.51 -16.29 6.06
CA LEU A 386 -8.18 -16.67 5.55
C LEU A 386 -7.82 -18.11 5.94
N ARG A 387 -8.15 -18.50 7.18
CA ARG A 387 -7.96 -19.85 7.68
C ARG A 387 -8.78 -20.86 6.90
N ASP A 388 -10.09 -20.61 6.76
CA ASP A 388 -11.00 -21.44 6.00
C ASP A 388 -10.50 -21.65 4.56
N ARG A 389 -10.04 -20.56 3.93
CA ARG A 389 -9.47 -20.62 2.58
C ARG A 389 -8.25 -21.54 2.52
N ARG A 390 -7.35 -21.46 3.50
CA ARG A 390 -6.16 -22.31 3.58
C ARG A 390 -6.55 -23.78 3.80
N GLU A 391 -7.50 -24.04 4.70
CA GLU A 391 -7.91 -25.41 5.05
C GLU A 391 -8.69 -26.11 3.92
N ARG A 392 -9.38 -25.35 3.05
CA ARG A 392 -10.15 -25.87 1.91
C ARG A 392 -9.33 -26.12 0.63
N GLY A 393 -8.05 -25.76 0.57
CA GLY A 393 -7.24 -25.81 -0.67
C GLY A 393 -5.77 -26.23 -0.49
N ALA A 394 -4.94 -25.89 -1.48
CA ALA A 394 -3.48 -26.05 -1.47
C ALA A 394 -2.82 -25.32 -0.27
N PRO A 395 -1.55 -25.65 0.12
CA PRO A 395 -0.86 -25.00 1.25
C PRO A 395 -0.94 -23.48 1.16
N GLY A 396 -1.27 -22.85 2.29
CA GLY A 396 -1.55 -21.42 2.36
C GLY A 396 -0.34 -20.61 1.92
N HIS A 397 -0.51 -19.79 0.89
CA HIS A 397 0.57 -18.94 0.39
C HIS A 397 1.13 -18.08 1.55
N PRO A 398 2.46 -17.97 1.74
CA PRO A 398 3.04 -17.37 2.93
C PRO A 398 2.60 -15.92 3.20
N ARG A 399 2.29 -15.15 2.15
CA ARG A 399 1.72 -13.79 2.30
C ARG A 399 0.32 -13.78 2.90
N LEU A 400 -0.51 -14.78 2.61
CA LEU A 400 -1.85 -14.91 3.20
C LEU A 400 -1.77 -15.35 4.66
N VAL A 401 -0.83 -16.24 4.98
CA VAL A 401 -0.52 -16.62 6.38
C VAL A 401 -0.10 -15.39 7.20
N LEU A 402 0.74 -14.53 6.63
CA LEU A 402 1.15 -13.28 7.26
C LEU A 402 -0.05 -12.38 7.56
N LEU A 403 -0.98 -12.22 6.61
CA LEU A 403 -2.21 -11.43 6.82
C LEU A 403 -3.10 -12.05 7.90
N GLU A 404 -3.26 -13.38 7.90
CA GLU A 404 -4.07 -14.09 8.89
C GLU A 404 -3.53 -13.84 10.30
N ALA A 405 -2.24 -14.09 10.51
CA ALA A 405 -1.63 -13.95 11.82
C ALA A 405 -1.63 -12.48 12.30
N ASN A 406 -1.36 -11.52 11.40
CA ASN A 406 -1.41 -10.10 11.72
C ASN A 406 -2.82 -9.66 12.17
N LEU A 407 -3.86 -10.09 11.45
CA LEU A 407 -5.24 -9.79 11.81
C LEU A 407 -5.64 -10.45 13.14
N ARG A 408 -5.25 -11.71 13.40
CA ARG A 408 -5.51 -12.39 14.68
C ARG A 408 -4.84 -11.67 15.85
N ARG A 409 -3.56 -11.32 15.72
CA ARG A 409 -2.82 -10.60 16.78
C ARG A 409 -3.47 -9.25 17.06
N GLU A 410 -3.79 -8.48 16.03
CA GLU A 410 -4.37 -7.15 16.17
C GLU A 410 -5.82 -7.20 16.68
N TYR A 411 -6.58 -8.24 16.32
CA TYR A 411 -7.88 -8.52 16.92
C TYR A 411 -7.75 -8.66 18.44
N VAL A 412 -6.82 -9.50 18.90
CA VAL A 412 -6.53 -9.70 20.34
C VAL A 412 -6.08 -8.42 21.04
N VAL A 413 -5.20 -7.64 20.41
CA VAL A 413 -4.65 -6.41 21.00
C VAL A 413 -5.70 -5.31 21.11
N LYS A 414 -6.53 -5.09 20.07
CA LYS A 414 -7.45 -3.95 20.01
C LYS A 414 -8.78 -4.18 20.73
N ASN A 415 -9.26 -5.42 20.82
CA ASN A 415 -10.61 -5.71 21.33
C ASN A 415 -10.62 -6.34 22.74
N LYS A 416 -9.58 -6.12 23.57
CA LYS A 416 -9.43 -6.79 24.89
C LYS A 416 -10.64 -6.68 25.82
N ARG A 417 -11.42 -5.61 25.70
CA ARG A 417 -12.63 -5.38 26.50
C ARG A 417 -13.82 -6.23 26.05
N ASP A 418 -13.89 -6.52 24.75
CA ASP A 418 -15.00 -7.21 24.10
C ASP A 418 -14.67 -8.69 23.80
N LEU A 419 -13.41 -9.07 23.94
CA LEU A 419 -12.89 -10.41 23.66
C LEU A 419 -13.11 -11.40 24.79
N PRO A 420 -13.06 -12.70 24.46
CA PRO A 420 -13.23 -13.77 25.44
C PRO A 420 -12.13 -13.80 26.51
N LYS A 421 -12.35 -14.65 27.53
CA LYS A 421 -11.48 -14.84 28.71
C LYS A 421 -10.01 -15.05 28.30
N PHE A 422 -9.09 -14.73 29.21
CA PHE A 422 -7.64 -14.82 29.03
C PHE A 422 -7.17 -16.08 28.26
N ASP A 423 -7.67 -17.27 28.63
CA ASP A 423 -7.28 -18.55 27.99
C ASP A 423 -7.60 -18.62 26.49
N GLU A 424 -8.65 -17.94 26.03
CA GLU A 424 -9.01 -17.93 24.61
C GLU A 424 -8.13 -16.97 23.82
N ARG A 425 -7.85 -15.78 24.36
CA ARG A 425 -6.91 -14.84 23.75
C ARG A 425 -5.52 -15.45 23.60
N LEU A 426 -5.05 -16.17 24.63
CA LEU A 426 -3.78 -16.86 24.58
C LEU A 426 -3.77 -17.97 23.51
N ARG A 427 -4.85 -18.77 23.41
CA ARG A 427 -4.98 -19.81 22.37
C ARG A 427 -4.93 -19.24 20.96
N ILE A 428 -5.56 -18.08 20.70
CA ILE A 428 -5.52 -17.41 19.39
C ILE A 428 -4.08 -17.01 19.02
N LEU A 429 -3.33 -16.48 19.99
CA LEU A 429 -1.94 -16.07 19.78
C LEU A 429 -1.02 -17.28 19.60
N GLU A 430 -1.14 -18.30 20.43
CA GLU A 430 -0.38 -19.56 20.32
C GLU A 430 -0.59 -20.24 18.97
N TYR A 431 -1.84 -20.27 18.48
CA TYR A 431 -2.16 -20.77 17.15
C TYR A 431 -1.42 -19.97 16.06
N SER A 432 -1.47 -18.64 16.14
CA SER A 432 -0.82 -17.75 15.18
C SER A 432 0.71 -17.93 15.21
N ARG A 433 1.29 -18.10 16.39
CA ARG A 433 2.72 -18.40 16.57
C ARG A 433 3.11 -19.70 15.90
N CYS A 434 2.41 -20.81 16.19
CA CYS A 434 2.68 -22.11 15.58
C CYS A 434 2.58 -22.08 14.05
N LEU A 435 1.57 -21.38 13.52
CA LEU A 435 1.37 -21.21 12.09
C LEU A 435 2.51 -20.42 11.42
N LEU A 436 2.92 -19.30 12.03
CA LEU A 436 4.02 -18.47 11.55
C LEU A 436 5.36 -19.21 11.61
N GLU A 437 5.62 -19.94 12.70
CA GLU A 437 6.82 -20.77 12.83
C GLU A 437 6.86 -21.83 11.73
N ALA A 438 5.79 -22.61 11.57
CA ALA A 438 5.73 -23.64 10.52
C ALA A 438 6.01 -23.05 9.13
N THR A 439 5.40 -21.90 8.81
CA THR A 439 5.51 -21.28 7.49
C THR A 439 6.87 -20.61 7.27
N ALA A 440 7.43 -19.91 8.26
CA ALA A 440 8.68 -19.14 8.09
C ALA A 440 9.89 -20.04 7.79
N TYR A 441 9.89 -21.26 8.32
CA TYR A 441 10.97 -22.24 8.17
C TYR A 441 10.75 -23.24 7.02
N GLU A 442 9.74 -23.05 6.17
CA GLU A 442 9.63 -23.79 4.91
C GLU A 442 10.73 -23.38 3.92
N ASP A 443 11.24 -24.36 3.17
CA ASP A 443 12.36 -24.17 2.24
C ASP A 443 12.03 -23.22 1.08
N ASN A 444 10.76 -23.19 0.64
CA ASN A 444 10.32 -22.47 -0.56
C ASN A 444 9.94 -21.00 -0.30
N VAL A 445 10.14 -20.48 0.91
CA VAL A 445 9.79 -19.09 1.23
C VAL A 445 10.89 -18.14 0.81
N GLY A 446 10.54 -17.19 -0.07
CA GLY A 446 11.45 -16.13 -0.48
C GLY A 446 11.96 -15.29 0.69
N LYS A 447 13.23 -14.86 0.62
CA LYS A 447 13.94 -14.13 1.70
C LYS A 447 13.14 -12.97 2.29
N ARG A 448 12.54 -12.13 1.45
CA ARG A 448 11.74 -10.96 1.88
C ARG A 448 10.45 -11.35 2.59
N THR A 449 9.74 -12.38 2.11
CA THR A 449 8.53 -12.88 2.76
C THR A 449 8.86 -13.52 4.11
N ARG A 450 9.98 -14.27 4.18
CA ARG A 450 10.48 -14.83 5.44
C ARG A 450 10.79 -13.74 6.47
N LEU A 451 11.42 -12.64 6.06
CA LEU A 451 11.65 -11.48 6.93
C LEU A 451 10.36 -10.96 7.55
N PHE A 452 9.30 -10.75 6.76
CA PHE A 452 8.03 -10.28 7.27
C PHE A 452 7.34 -11.28 8.21
N LEU A 453 7.43 -12.58 7.91
CA LEU A 453 6.91 -13.64 8.79
C LEU A 453 7.64 -13.66 10.14
N LEU A 454 8.97 -13.53 10.15
CA LEU A 454 9.75 -13.49 11.40
C LEU A 454 9.42 -12.25 12.23
N VAL A 455 9.23 -11.07 11.60
CA VAL A 455 8.81 -9.85 12.31
C VAL A 455 7.42 -10.01 12.93
N GLU A 456 6.46 -10.57 12.20
CA GLU A 456 5.11 -10.81 12.73
C GLU A 456 5.13 -11.91 13.82
N LEU A 457 6.00 -12.92 13.68
CA LEU A 457 6.19 -13.97 14.67
C LEU A 457 6.72 -13.38 15.99
N ALA A 458 7.78 -12.57 15.94
CA ALA A 458 8.30 -11.89 17.12
C ALA A 458 7.23 -10.98 17.76
N SER A 459 6.45 -10.27 16.94
CA SER A 459 5.33 -9.42 17.41
C SER A 459 4.22 -10.24 18.09
N THR A 460 3.91 -11.42 17.57
CA THR A 460 2.91 -12.36 18.11
C THR A 460 3.37 -12.94 19.45
N VAL A 461 4.62 -13.38 19.54
CA VAL A 461 5.23 -13.81 20.82
C VAL A 461 5.22 -12.67 21.84
N GLY A 462 5.55 -11.44 21.42
CA GLY A 462 5.44 -10.25 22.25
C GLY A 462 4.03 -9.99 22.79
N ALA A 463 3.00 -10.25 21.98
CA ALA A 463 1.61 -10.16 22.41
C ALA A 463 1.24 -11.27 23.42
N GLU A 464 1.78 -12.49 23.28
CA GLU A 464 1.63 -13.56 24.28
C GLU A 464 2.23 -13.14 25.62
N ILE A 465 3.44 -12.57 25.61
CA ILE A 465 4.10 -12.03 26.81
C ILE A 465 3.21 -10.97 27.47
N TYR A 466 2.66 -10.04 26.68
CA TYR A 466 1.75 -9.03 27.23
C TYR A 466 0.53 -9.65 27.94
N GLU A 467 -0.10 -10.69 27.36
CA GLU A 467 -1.26 -11.34 27.99
C GLU A 467 -0.86 -12.10 29.26
N LEU A 468 0.26 -12.81 29.25
CA LEU A 468 0.76 -13.57 30.40
C LEU A 468 1.15 -12.67 31.58
N THR A 469 1.80 -11.53 31.28
CA THR A 469 2.24 -10.57 32.29
C THR A 469 1.08 -9.83 32.93
N ALA A 470 0.01 -9.54 32.18
CA ALA A 470 -1.19 -8.89 32.72
C ALA A 470 -2.00 -9.78 33.68
N ASN A 471 -1.85 -11.11 33.59
CA ASN A 471 -2.64 -12.07 34.36
C ASN A 471 -1.79 -12.88 35.38
N SER A 472 -0.49 -12.62 35.49
CA SER A 472 0.42 -13.06 36.56
C SER A 472 0.52 -14.58 36.80
N VAL A 473 0.55 -15.41 35.76
CA VAL A 473 0.41 -16.87 35.93
C VAL A 473 1.75 -17.64 35.84
N GLN A 474 2.74 -17.23 35.02
CA GLN A 474 3.90 -18.09 34.68
C GLN A 474 5.19 -17.29 34.33
N PRO A 475 6.07 -16.95 35.29
CA PRO A 475 7.29 -16.16 35.03
C PRO A 475 8.31 -16.88 34.14
N ASP A 476 8.57 -18.17 34.35
CA ASP A 476 9.54 -18.94 33.55
C ASP A 476 9.12 -19.01 32.08
N ARG A 477 7.82 -19.19 31.82
CA ARG A 477 7.27 -19.18 30.46
C ARG A 477 7.48 -17.84 29.79
N VAL A 478 7.27 -16.73 30.51
CA VAL A 478 7.48 -15.38 29.98
C VAL A 478 8.94 -15.17 29.60
N MET A 479 9.89 -15.63 30.42
CA MET A 479 11.31 -15.52 30.10
C MET A 479 11.72 -16.36 28.90
N ASN A 480 11.22 -17.59 28.77
CA ASN A 480 11.46 -18.43 27.59
C ASN A 480 10.91 -17.78 26.30
N LEU A 481 9.73 -17.16 26.38
CA LEU A 481 9.16 -16.43 25.23
C LEU A 481 9.98 -15.17 24.91
N MET A 482 10.52 -14.49 25.92
CA MET A 482 11.36 -13.31 25.71
C MET A 482 12.68 -13.68 25.00
N GLU A 483 13.33 -14.77 25.41
CA GLU A 483 14.49 -15.33 24.70
C GLU A 483 14.14 -15.62 23.24
N ARG A 484 12.97 -16.23 23.01
CA ARG A 484 12.46 -16.53 21.67
C ARG A 484 12.24 -15.26 20.83
N VAL A 485 11.71 -14.18 21.40
CA VAL A 485 11.57 -12.87 20.71
C VAL A 485 12.92 -12.37 20.22
N VAL A 486 13.95 -12.44 21.06
CA VAL A 486 15.31 -12.01 20.71
C VAL A 486 15.86 -12.87 19.59
N GLU A 487 15.80 -14.20 19.70
CA GLU A 487 16.26 -15.12 18.66
C GLU A 487 15.63 -14.83 17.29
N ILE A 488 14.30 -14.78 17.23
CA ILE A 488 13.55 -14.52 15.99
C ILE A 488 13.93 -13.15 15.42
N SER A 489 14.11 -12.15 16.28
CA SER A 489 14.49 -10.79 15.85
C SER A 489 15.91 -10.77 15.27
N LEU A 490 16.85 -11.50 15.86
CA LEU A 490 18.22 -11.63 15.32
C LEU A 490 18.24 -12.38 13.99
N GLU A 491 17.38 -13.40 13.82
CA GLU A 491 17.20 -14.10 12.55
C GLU A 491 16.61 -13.19 11.47
N ALA A 492 15.58 -12.40 11.79
CA ALA A 492 15.01 -11.41 10.89
C ALA A 492 16.07 -10.41 10.42
N ARG A 493 16.88 -9.89 11.36
CA ARG A 493 17.98 -8.96 11.06
C ARG A 493 19.10 -9.60 10.24
N ALA A 494 19.29 -10.91 10.33
CA ALA A 494 20.25 -11.62 9.48
C ALA A 494 19.82 -11.63 8.00
N LEU A 495 18.51 -11.55 7.73
CA LEU A 495 17.98 -11.43 6.38
C LEU A 495 18.14 -9.99 5.87
N ASP A 496 17.80 -9.01 6.70
CA ASP A 496 17.93 -7.59 6.38
C ASP A 496 18.40 -6.78 7.61
N PRO A 497 19.70 -6.44 7.69
CA PRO A 497 20.24 -5.65 8.80
C PRO A 497 19.74 -4.21 8.86
N GLU A 498 19.19 -3.67 7.76
CA GLU A 498 18.70 -2.29 7.66
C GLU A 498 17.20 -2.19 8.04
N ASN A 499 16.54 -3.30 8.36
CA ASN A 499 15.15 -3.32 8.81
C ASN A 499 15.03 -3.02 10.31
N VAL A 500 14.29 -1.95 10.66
CA VAL A 500 14.10 -1.47 12.04
C VAL A 500 13.03 -2.23 12.83
N TYR A 501 12.09 -2.91 12.16
CA TYR A 501 10.94 -3.51 12.84
C TYR A 501 11.32 -4.59 13.87
N PRO A 502 12.26 -5.53 13.59
CA PRO A 502 12.72 -6.47 14.63
C PRO A 502 13.28 -5.78 15.88
N VAL A 503 13.97 -4.64 15.69
CA VAL A 503 14.56 -3.86 16.78
C VAL A 503 13.47 -3.18 17.62
N ASP A 504 12.46 -2.61 16.96
CA ASP A 504 11.29 -2.04 17.66
C ASP A 504 10.56 -3.11 18.48
N VAL A 505 10.40 -4.33 17.95
CA VAL A 505 9.75 -5.45 18.64
C VAL A 505 10.43 -5.79 19.95
N VAL A 506 11.75 -6.04 19.94
CA VAL A 506 12.51 -6.30 21.17
C VAL A 506 12.35 -5.15 22.16
N ALA A 507 12.47 -3.90 21.70
CA ALA A 507 12.40 -2.74 22.59
C ALA A 507 11.03 -2.58 23.27
N TRP A 508 9.92 -2.73 22.55
CA TRP A 508 8.60 -2.54 23.14
C TRP A 508 8.18 -3.70 24.04
N VAL A 509 8.56 -4.94 23.70
CA VAL A 509 8.30 -6.11 24.54
C VAL A 509 9.08 -5.99 25.85
N SER A 510 10.37 -5.64 25.79
CA SER A 510 11.20 -5.40 26.97
C SER A 510 10.65 -4.28 27.86
N ASP A 511 10.32 -3.12 27.29
CA ASP A 511 9.75 -2.00 28.07
C ASP A 511 8.45 -2.42 28.79
N ASN A 512 7.59 -3.17 28.11
CA ASN A 512 6.35 -3.67 28.70
C ASN A 512 6.61 -4.65 29.85
N LEU A 513 7.44 -5.65 29.61
CA LEU A 513 7.77 -6.71 30.55
C LEU A 513 8.40 -6.12 31.83
N VAL A 514 9.37 -5.22 31.67
CA VAL A 514 10.11 -4.58 32.77
C VAL A 514 9.22 -3.66 33.62
N ARG A 515 8.18 -3.05 33.03
CA ARG A 515 7.24 -2.17 33.75
C ARG A 515 6.10 -2.91 34.42
N LYS A 516 5.65 -4.03 33.85
CA LYS A 516 4.40 -4.71 34.26
C LYS A 516 4.63 -5.99 35.04
N SER A 517 5.85 -6.50 35.09
CA SER A 517 6.17 -7.75 35.78
C SER A 517 7.20 -7.55 36.88
N ASN A 518 7.06 -8.34 37.94
CA ASN A 518 8.04 -8.42 39.02
C ASN A 518 9.14 -9.40 38.60
N LEU A 519 10.07 -8.91 37.76
CA LEU A 519 11.25 -9.67 37.35
C LEU A 519 12.27 -9.76 38.50
N THR A 520 13.05 -10.84 38.52
CA THR A 520 14.25 -10.88 39.36
C THR A 520 15.26 -9.83 38.87
N PRO A 521 16.17 -9.32 39.73
CA PRO A 521 17.21 -8.38 39.30
C PRO A 521 18.05 -8.91 38.13
N VAL A 522 18.31 -10.22 38.09
CA VAL A 522 19.08 -10.88 37.03
C VAL A 522 18.30 -10.89 35.71
N ASP A 523 17.03 -11.30 35.74
CA ASP A 523 16.18 -11.30 34.55
C ASP A 523 15.97 -9.89 34.00
N ARG A 524 15.80 -8.91 34.89
CA ARG A 524 15.66 -7.51 34.52
C ARG A 524 16.90 -6.98 33.79
N VAL A 525 18.10 -7.31 34.28
CA VAL A 525 19.37 -6.98 33.59
C VAL A 525 19.40 -7.60 32.20
N ARG A 526 19.07 -8.89 32.09
CA ARG A 526 19.08 -9.61 30.82
C ARG A 526 18.16 -8.97 29.77
N VAL A 527 16.91 -8.71 30.14
CA VAL A 527 15.89 -8.11 29.25
C VAL A 527 16.28 -6.71 28.81
N LEU A 528 16.84 -5.90 29.71
CA LEU A 528 17.29 -4.54 29.39
C LEU A 528 18.55 -4.56 28.52
N ALA A 529 19.50 -5.46 28.78
CA ALA A 529 20.69 -5.63 27.96
C ALA A 529 20.33 -6.05 26.53
N ASP A 530 19.37 -6.96 26.35
CA ASP A 530 18.90 -7.39 25.03
C ASP A 530 18.27 -6.22 24.25
N ALA A 531 17.42 -5.41 24.90
CA ALA A 531 16.80 -4.26 24.27
C ALA A 531 17.81 -3.17 23.90
N ASP A 532 18.70 -2.82 24.83
CA ASP A 532 19.71 -1.79 24.62
C ASP A 532 20.69 -2.19 23.51
N ALA A 533 21.21 -3.42 23.54
CA ALA A 533 22.10 -3.92 22.50
C ALA A 533 21.41 -4.02 21.13
N SER A 534 20.13 -4.41 21.10
CA SER A 534 19.35 -4.48 19.86
C SER A 534 19.19 -3.08 19.26
N LEU A 535 18.83 -2.08 20.07
CA LEU A 535 18.74 -0.68 19.65
C LEU A 535 20.09 -0.15 19.18
N ASP A 536 21.12 -0.20 20.02
CA ASP A 536 22.43 0.39 19.71
C ASP A 536 23.09 -0.15 18.45
N SER A 537 22.77 -1.38 18.07
CA SER A 537 23.29 -2.00 16.85
C SER A 537 22.64 -1.53 15.54
N PHE A 538 21.67 -0.62 15.60
CA PHE A 538 20.95 -0.08 14.45
C PHE A 538 21.34 1.38 14.14
N ASP A 539 21.55 1.69 12.86
CA ASP A 539 21.87 3.04 12.40
C ASP A 539 20.60 3.83 12.08
N SER A 540 20.22 4.74 12.99
CA SER A 540 19.00 5.54 12.87
C SER A 540 19.02 6.60 11.76
N GLU A 541 20.17 6.90 11.17
CA GLU A 541 20.28 7.93 10.11
C GLU A 541 19.62 7.50 8.80
N LEU A 542 19.42 6.18 8.61
CA LEU A 542 18.77 5.61 7.44
C LEU A 542 17.23 5.65 7.51
N LEU A 543 16.66 6.01 8.65
CA LEU A 543 15.22 5.97 8.88
C LEU A 543 14.51 7.19 8.34
N ASN A 544 13.28 6.98 7.86
CA ASN A 544 12.38 8.10 7.60
C ASN A 544 12.02 8.83 8.91
N PRO A 545 11.55 10.10 8.86
CA PRO A 545 11.33 10.90 10.06
C PRO A 545 10.40 10.26 11.10
N GLY A 546 9.34 9.59 10.67
CA GLY A 546 8.38 8.93 11.56
C GLY A 546 8.97 7.71 12.27
N GLN A 547 9.65 6.85 11.52
CA GLN A 547 10.38 5.69 12.08
C GLN A 547 11.49 6.15 13.03
N ARG A 548 12.23 7.20 12.67
CA ARG A 548 13.29 7.77 13.51
C ARG A 548 12.74 8.31 14.82
N ALA A 549 11.61 9.01 14.80
CA ALA A 549 10.97 9.51 16.02
C ALA A 549 10.57 8.36 16.97
N ASN A 550 9.90 7.32 16.43
CA ASN A 550 9.54 6.13 17.21
C ASN A 550 10.77 5.42 17.78
N TYR A 551 11.80 5.22 16.96
CA TYR A 551 13.06 4.61 17.37
C TYR A 551 13.75 5.39 18.51
N LEU A 552 13.85 6.71 18.39
CA LEU A 552 14.43 7.57 19.44
C LEU A 552 13.60 7.52 20.73
N GLN A 553 12.26 7.45 20.62
CA GLN A 553 11.39 7.27 21.77
C GLN A 553 11.63 5.93 22.47
N ARG A 554 11.77 4.83 21.71
CA ARG A 554 12.12 3.51 22.27
C ARG A 554 13.45 3.56 23.02
N ARG A 555 14.46 4.18 22.40
CA ARG A 555 15.79 4.35 23.00
C ARG A 555 15.74 5.14 24.31
N ALA A 556 14.99 6.23 24.34
CA ALA A 556 14.81 7.03 25.55
C ALA A 556 14.11 6.23 26.67
N ASN A 557 13.09 5.45 26.34
CA ASN A 557 12.36 4.63 27.32
C ASN A 557 13.27 3.56 27.96
N ILE A 558 14.03 2.82 27.14
CA ILE A 558 14.96 1.80 27.63
C ILE A 558 16.08 2.43 28.45
N ALA A 559 16.67 3.53 27.99
CA ALA A 559 17.70 4.25 28.74
C ALA A 559 17.19 4.72 30.11
N SER A 560 15.95 5.20 30.22
CA SER A 560 15.33 5.55 31.50
C SER A 560 15.23 4.34 32.43
N LEU A 561 14.79 3.19 31.92
CA LEU A 561 14.68 1.96 32.72
C LEU A 561 16.04 1.45 33.21
N MET A 562 17.10 1.61 32.41
CA MET A 562 18.46 1.27 32.80
C MET A 562 19.02 2.22 33.88
N GLN A 563 18.71 3.53 33.79
CA GLN A 563 19.13 4.50 34.82
C GLN A 563 18.45 4.23 36.15
N ASP A 564 17.17 3.87 36.14
CA ASP A 564 16.45 3.49 37.36
C ASP A 564 17.07 2.25 38.01
N GLN A 565 17.50 1.27 37.20
CA GLN A 565 18.20 0.08 37.68
C GLN A 565 19.57 0.42 38.29
N ALA A 566 20.33 1.32 37.66
CA ALA A 566 21.65 1.71 38.13
C ALA A 566 21.63 2.48 39.46
N ARG A 567 20.48 3.05 39.85
CA ARG A 567 20.29 3.74 41.14
C ARG A 567 20.12 2.77 42.31
N GLU A 568 19.93 1.47 42.07
CA GLU A 568 19.88 0.48 43.15
C GLU A 568 21.27 0.27 43.77
N SER A 569 21.39 0.43 45.09
CA SER A 569 22.68 0.53 45.81
C SER A 569 23.66 -0.62 45.60
N ASN A 570 23.20 -1.79 45.16
CA ASN A 570 24.01 -3.00 44.96
C ASN A 570 24.16 -3.41 43.48
N TYR A 571 23.66 -2.61 42.53
CA TYR A 571 23.54 -3.00 41.12
C TYR A 571 24.89 -3.40 40.49
N LEU A 572 25.91 -2.53 40.60
CA LEU A 572 27.22 -2.78 40.01
C LEU A 572 27.93 -3.99 40.64
N ASP A 573 27.68 -4.25 41.92
CA ASP A 573 28.28 -5.39 42.62
C ASP A 573 27.62 -6.71 42.20
N VAL A 574 26.30 -6.71 41.99
CA VAL A 574 25.57 -7.85 41.40
C VAL A 574 26.08 -8.16 40.00
N LEU A 575 26.30 -7.14 39.17
CA LEU A 575 26.84 -7.36 37.82
C LEU A 575 28.26 -7.96 37.86
N ARG A 576 29.14 -7.46 38.73
CA ARG A 576 30.53 -7.94 38.86
C ARG A 576 30.63 -9.38 39.35
N GLN A 577 29.66 -9.83 40.14
CA GLN A 577 29.59 -11.19 40.65
C GLN A 577 28.92 -12.16 39.65
N SER A 578 28.29 -11.64 38.59
CA SER A 578 27.62 -12.44 37.57
C SER A 578 28.58 -12.88 36.47
N GLY A 579 28.51 -14.16 36.10
CA GLY A 579 29.18 -14.71 34.91
C GLY A 579 28.38 -14.54 33.61
N ASP A 580 27.21 -13.90 33.67
CA ASP A 580 26.29 -13.77 32.53
C ASP A 580 26.79 -12.74 31.51
N PRO A 581 26.78 -13.03 30.19
CA PRO A 581 27.14 -12.07 29.16
C PRO A 581 26.38 -10.74 29.21
N ALA A 582 25.10 -10.74 29.61
CA ALA A 582 24.31 -9.52 29.80
C ALA A 582 24.94 -8.59 30.85
N ALA A 583 25.50 -9.17 31.92
CA ALA A 583 26.16 -8.39 32.96
C ALA A 583 27.47 -7.78 32.46
N TYR A 584 28.26 -8.52 31.68
CA TYR A 584 29.46 -8.01 31.02
C TYR A 584 29.13 -6.88 30.03
N TYR A 585 28.06 -7.02 29.25
CA TYR A 585 27.56 -5.96 28.37
C TYR A 585 27.24 -4.69 29.15
N CYS A 586 26.41 -4.78 30.20
CA CYS A 586 26.02 -3.63 31.02
C CYS A 586 27.21 -2.95 31.70
N LEU A 587 28.16 -3.73 32.24
CA LEU A 587 29.37 -3.19 32.86
C LEU A 587 30.25 -2.46 31.85
N ALA A 588 30.56 -3.09 30.72
CA ALA A 588 31.38 -2.48 29.68
C ALA A 588 30.71 -1.21 29.14
N ARG A 589 29.39 -1.20 29.01
CA ARG A 589 28.65 -0.01 28.58
C ARG A 589 28.75 1.14 29.59
N TYR A 590 28.50 0.85 30.86
CA TYR A 590 28.62 1.82 31.92
C TYR A 590 30.04 2.40 32.00
N GLU A 591 31.06 1.57 31.88
CA GLU A 591 32.46 2.00 31.83
C GLU A 591 32.74 2.91 30.64
N ALA A 592 32.28 2.55 29.44
CA ALA A 592 32.47 3.35 28.23
C ALA A 592 31.87 4.76 28.33
N ASP A 593 30.79 4.93 29.11
CA ASP A 593 30.12 6.21 29.32
C ASP A 593 30.88 7.15 30.30
N THR A 594 31.92 6.66 31.00
CA THR A 594 32.74 7.48 31.94
C THR A 594 33.85 8.30 31.26
N GLY A 595 33.95 8.26 29.93
CA GLY A 595 34.91 9.02 29.13
C GLY A 595 36.00 8.16 28.49
N ALA A 596 37.07 8.78 27.99
CA ALA A 596 38.08 8.10 27.18
C ALA A 596 38.83 6.96 27.91
N ALA A 597 39.15 7.14 29.20
CA ALA A 597 39.78 6.09 30.01
C ALA A 597 38.80 4.91 30.25
N GLY A 598 37.52 5.22 30.44
CA GLY A 598 36.47 4.22 30.58
C GLY A 598 36.22 3.42 29.30
N LEU A 599 36.28 4.08 28.15
CA LEU A 599 36.21 3.42 26.83
C LEU A 599 37.33 2.39 26.66
N ALA A 600 38.57 2.74 27.02
CA ALA A 600 39.69 1.81 26.96
C ALA A 600 39.51 0.62 27.92
N ALA A 601 39.08 0.88 29.16
CA ALA A 601 38.79 -0.16 30.15
C ALA A 601 37.68 -1.12 29.70
N ALA A 602 36.62 -0.60 29.07
CA ALA A 602 35.53 -1.39 28.54
C ALA A 602 35.98 -2.33 27.41
N VAL A 603 36.83 -1.84 26.50
CA VAL A 603 37.41 -2.66 25.42
C VAL A 603 38.28 -3.77 26.01
N GLU A 604 39.18 -3.43 26.95
CA GLU A 604 40.06 -4.41 27.61
C GLU A 604 39.26 -5.49 28.35
N ARG A 605 38.20 -5.09 29.08
CA ARG A 605 37.28 -6.01 29.76
C ARG A 605 36.66 -7.01 28.78
N LEU A 606 36.13 -6.55 27.66
CA LEU A 606 35.49 -7.42 26.68
C LEU A 606 36.52 -8.30 25.94
N MET A 607 37.73 -7.81 25.69
CA MET A 607 38.80 -8.59 25.07
C MET A 607 39.29 -9.74 25.94
N THR A 608 39.38 -9.50 27.26
CA THR A 608 39.87 -10.48 28.24
C THR A 608 38.77 -11.38 28.79
N ALA A 609 37.52 -11.14 28.43
CA ALA A 609 36.37 -11.93 28.86
C ALA A 609 36.44 -13.40 28.38
N PRO A 610 35.76 -14.33 29.10
CA PRO A 610 35.64 -15.73 28.66
C PRO A 610 35.09 -15.85 27.23
N ALA A 611 35.46 -16.91 26.53
CA ALA A 611 35.03 -17.14 25.14
C ALA A 611 33.49 -17.10 24.97
N ALA A 612 32.74 -17.66 25.92
CA ALA A 612 31.28 -17.63 25.91
C ALA A 612 30.69 -16.20 25.95
N VAL A 613 31.35 -15.27 26.65
CA VAL A 613 30.96 -13.85 26.69
C VAL A 613 31.35 -13.19 25.37
N ARG A 614 32.54 -13.47 24.83
CA ARG A 614 33.00 -12.88 23.56
C ARG A 614 32.20 -13.35 22.36
N ASP A 615 31.64 -14.55 22.40
CA ASP A 615 30.77 -15.11 21.36
C ASP A 615 29.29 -14.69 21.52
N ASP A 616 28.92 -14.05 22.65
CA ASP A 616 27.58 -13.49 22.82
C ASP A 616 27.37 -12.31 21.85
N TRP A 617 26.17 -12.24 21.26
CA TRP A 617 25.87 -11.27 20.22
C TRP A 617 25.93 -9.81 20.71
N ARG A 618 25.63 -9.56 21.99
CA ARG A 618 25.64 -8.22 22.60
C ARG A 618 27.08 -7.77 22.82
N CYS A 619 27.87 -8.64 23.45
CA CYS A 619 29.26 -8.36 23.80
C CYS A 619 30.17 -8.29 22.56
N SER A 620 30.02 -9.19 21.60
CA SER A 620 30.78 -9.16 20.34
C SER A 620 30.52 -7.87 19.54
N HIS A 621 29.25 -7.47 19.43
CA HIS A 621 28.87 -6.23 18.79
C HIS A 621 29.43 -5.01 19.53
N LEU A 622 29.24 -4.95 20.85
CA LEU A 622 29.74 -3.85 21.67
C LEU A 622 31.26 -3.75 21.60
N LEU A 623 31.98 -4.87 21.64
CA LEU A 623 33.43 -4.90 21.50
C LEU A 623 33.87 -4.30 20.16
N PHE A 624 33.24 -4.71 19.05
CA PHE A 624 33.54 -4.16 17.73
C PHE A 624 33.34 -2.64 17.68
N ASP A 625 32.20 -2.16 18.17
CA ASP A 625 31.85 -0.74 18.14
C ASP A 625 32.74 0.11 19.05
N LEU A 626 32.98 -0.33 20.28
CA LEU A 626 33.83 0.40 21.23
C LEU A 626 35.30 0.39 20.77
N PHE A 627 35.81 -0.74 20.28
CA PHE A 627 37.15 -0.82 19.72
C PHE A 627 37.30 0.15 18.55
N TRP A 628 36.36 0.13 17.61
CA TRP A 628 36.42 1.02 16.45
C TRP A 628 36.33 2.50 16.86
N ARG A 629 35.43 2.83 17.79
CA ARG A 629 35.31 4.21 18.32
C ARG A 629 36.59 4.65 19.03
N LEU A 630 37.24 3.77 19.78
CA LEU A 630 38.52 4.04 20.44
C LEU A 630 39.64 4.27 19.40
N LYS A 631 39.65 3.48 18.32
CA LYS A 631 40.71 3.49 17.32
C LYS A 631 40.58 4.60 16.28
N ALA A 632 39.37 4.82 15.75
CA ALA A 632 39.09 5.72 14.64
C ALA A 632 38.34 7.01 15.06
N GLY A 633 37.88 7.12 16.31
CA GLY A 633 37.17 8.29 16.84
C GLY A 633 35.76 8.51 16.29
N THR A 634 35.30 7.68 15.36
CA THR A 634 34.01 7.80 14.68
C THR A 634 33.31 6.44 14.57
N PRO A 635 31.98 6.38 14.38
CA PRO A 635 31.30 5.10 14.13
C PRO A 635 31.79 4.43 12.83
N PHE A 636 31.79 3.10 12.81
CA PHE A 636 32.17 2.32 11.63
C PHE A 636 31.18 2.58 10.49
N LEU A 637 31.69 2.77 9.26
CA LEU A 637 30.88 3.11 8.06
C LEU A 637 30.09 4.42 8.14
N SER A 638 30.54 5.39 8.95
CA SER A 638 29.85 6.68 9.13
C SER A 638 29.94 7.63 7.94
N ASN A 639 30.99 7.56 7.11
CA ASN A 639 31.17 8.43 5.94
C ASN A 639 31.74 7.66 4.73
N GLU A 640 31.82 8.35 3.59
CA GLU A 640 32.43 7.85 2.36
C GLU A 640 33.88 8.33 2.20
N ARG A 641 34.69 7.49 1.55
CA ARG A 641 36.07 7.76 1.12
C ARG A 641 36.99 8.22 2.25
N ILE A 642 36.83 7.66 3.44
CA ILE A 642 37.69 7.98 4.58
C ILE A 642 39.06 7.32 4.37
N ALA A 643 40.12 8.12 4.46
CA ALA A 643 41.50 7.64 4.58
C ALA A 643 41.87 7.62 6.07
N LEU A 644 42.16 6.43 6.60
CA LEU A 644 42.42 6.25 8.03
C LEU A 644 43.92 6.47 8.33
N PRO A 645 44.28 7.26 9.37
CA PRO A 645 45.67 7.48 9.77
C PRO A 645 46.21 6.28 10.56
N PHE A 646 46.13 5.09 9.97
CA PHE A 646 46.49 3.82 10.60
C PHE A 646 47.86 3.36 10.11
N SER A 647 48.75 3.11 11.05
CA SER A 647 50.01 2.42 10.84
C SER A 647 49.78 0.93 10.59
N ARG A 648 50.85 0.21 10.21
CA ARG A 648 50.81 -1.24 10.09
C ARG A 648 50.38 -1.93 11.39
N ALA A 649 50.85 -1.45 12.54
CA ALA A 649 50.49 -2.02 13.85
C ALA A 649 48.99 -1.85 14.14
N ASP A 650 48.39 -0.74 13.71
CA ASP A 650 46.96 -0.48 13.87
C ASP A 650 46.11 -1.46 13.03
N TRP A 651 46.55 -1.77 11.81
CA TRP A 651 45.90 -2.80 10.98
C TRP A 651 46.06 -4.20 11.53
N GLU A 652 47.21 -4.53 12.13
CA GLU A 652 47.42 -5.80 12.83
C GLU A 652 46.50 -5.91 14.05
N GLU A 653 46.24 -4.82 14.76
CA GLU A 653 45.28 -4.78 15.87
C GLU A 653 43.84 -4.96 15.39
N CYS A 654 43.45 -4.28 14.29
CA CYS A 654 42.14 -4.50 13.66
C CYS A 654 41.94 -5.98 13.30
N LEU A 655 42.96 -6.61 12.71
CA LEU A 655 42.89 -8.03 12.37
C LEU A 655 42.74 -8.91 13.62
N LYS A 656 43.51 -8.65 14.68
CA LYS A 656 43.40 -9.36 15.97
C LYS A 656 41.99 -9.28 16.55
N ILE A 657 41.34 -8.12 16.50
CA ILE A 657 39.95 -7.95 16.98
C ILE A 657 38.98 -8.77 16.13
N THR A 658 39.12 -8.75 14.80
CA THR A 658 38.27 -9.59 13.93
C THR A 658 38.49 -11.08 14.12
N ASP A 659 39.70 -11.52 14.51
CA ASP A 659 39.98 -12.91 14.88
C ASP A 659 39.44 -13.27 16.27
N LEU A 660 39.38 -12.30 17.18
CA LEU A 660 38.85 -12.48 18.54
C LEU A 660 37.33 -12.65 18.55
N ILE A 661 36.64 -11.97 17.63
CA ILE A 661 35.19 -12.08 17.42
C ILE A 661 34.94 -13.27 16.48
N THR A 662 34.95 -14.48 17.05
CA THR A 662 34.89 -15.70 16.22
C THR A 662 33.49 -15.99 15.66
N ARG A 663 32.45 -15.62 16.40
CA ARG A 663 31.05 -15.88 16.06
C ARG A 663 30.21 -14.60 16.18
N PRO A 664 30.47 -13.58 15.33
CA PRO A 664 29.65 -12.38 15.35
C PRO A 664 28.20 -12.73 15.04
N ALA A 665 27.28 -11.95 15.61
CA ALA A 665 25.89 -12.03 15.22
C ALA A 665 25.74 -11.91 13.70
N ARG A 666 24.87 -12.73 13.10
CA ARG A 666 24.76 -12.83 11.63
C ARG A 666 24.53 -11.48 10.94
N TYR A 667 23.78 -10.58 11.57
CA TYR A 667 23.49 -9.25 11.05
C TYR A 667 24.67 -8.26 11.16
N VAL A 668 25.72 -8.56 11.94
CA VAL A 668 26.95 -7.75 12.09
C VAL A 668 28.15 -8.38 11.39
N ARG A 669 28.05 -9.66 11.03
CA ARG A 669 29.12 -10.40 10.37
C ARG A 669 29.72 -9.67 9.17
N TYR A 670 28.89 -9.03 8.34
CA TYR A 670 29.39 -8.29 7.19
C TYR A 670 30.32 -7.13 7.59
N LYS A 671 30.09 -6.47 8.74
CA LYS A 671 30.95 -5.38 9.24
C LYS A 671 32.32 -5.92 9.69
N VAL A 672 32.32 -7.03 10.42
CA VAL A 672 33.54 -7.70 10.90
C VAL A 672 34.36 -8.21 9.73
N ASP A 673 33.73 -8.91 8.79
CA ASP A 673 34.37 -9.41 7.57
C ASP A 673 34.88 -8.25 6.70
N PHE A 674 34.14 -7.14 6.62
CA PHE A 674 34.58 -5.94 5.88
C PHE A 674 35.84 -5.31 6.50
N LEU A 675 35.89 -5.15 7.83
CA LEU A 675 37.10 -4.68 8.52
C LEU A 675 38.28 -5.64 8.33
N ARG A 676 38.03 -6.95 8.39
CA ARG A 676 39.03 -7.99 8.15
C ARG A 676 39.60 -7.86 6.73
N GLY A 677 38.75 -7.72 5.73
CA GLY A 677 39.13 -7.55 4.32
C GLY A 677 40.01 -6.32 4.10
N ILE A 678 39.63 -5.16 4.66
CA ILE A 678 40.42 -3.92 4.58
C ILE A 678 41.79 -4.10 5.28
N SER A 679 41.79 -4.68 6.48
CA SER A 679 43.03 -4.89 7.26
C SER A 679 43.99 -5.80 6.51
N LEU A 680 43.52 -6.92 5.97
CA LEU A 680 44.34 -7.83 5.16
C LEU A 680 44.90 -7.15 3.91
N PHE A 681 44.11 -6.29 3.25
CA PHE A 681 44.58 -5.55 2.08
C PHE A 681 45.73 -4.60 2.46
N HIS A 682 45.58 -3.83 3.53
CA HIS A 682 46.62 -2.89 4.00
C HIS A 682 47.89 -3.61 4.50
N LEU A 683 47.76 -4.86 4.96
CA LEU A 683 48.89 -5.71 5.35
C LEU A 683 49.55 -6.45 4.18
N GLY A 684 49.05 -6.28 2.95
CA GLY A 684 49.60 -6.90 1.74
C GLY A 684 49.09 -8.31 1.44
N ASN A 685 48.14 -8.83 2.21
CA ASN A 685 47.54 -10.15 2.03
C ASN A 685 46.36 -10.09 1.03
N PHE A 686 46.63 -9.67 -0.20
CA PHE A 686 45.59 -9.34 -1.19
C PHE A 686 44.69 -10.51 -1.59
N ALA A 687 45.23 -11.71 -1.75
CA ALA A 687 44.46 -12.89 -2.15
C ALA A 687 43.41 -13.26 -1.08
N ILE A 688 43.81 -13.27 0.19
CA ILE A 688 42.91 -13.56 1.32
C ILE A 688 41.89 -12.42 1.47
N SER A 689 42.31 -11.17 1.27
CA SER A 689 41.40 -10.02 1.27
C SER A 689 40.28 -10.17 0.23
N ASP A 690 40.61 -10.58 -1.00
CA ASP A 690 39.63 -10.81 -2.06
C ASP A 690 38.65 -11.96 -1.72
N GLU A 691 39.12 -13.04 -1.12
CA GLU A 691 38.25 -14.13 -0.63
C GLU A 691 37.27 -13.65 0.45
N VAL A 692 37.74 -12.82 1.39
CA VAL A 692 36.89 -12.22 2.41
C VAL A 692 35.84 -11.29 1.77
N PHE A 693 36.22 -10.45 0.80
CA PHE A 693 35.27 -9.57 0.13
C PHE A 693 34.22 -10.33 -0.70
N LYS A 694 34.56 -11.49 -1.28
CA LYS A 694 33.56 -12.39 -1.90
C LYS A 694 32.52 -12.89 -0.89
N SER A 695 32.91 -13.13 0.36
CA SER A 695 31.97 -13.46 1.45
C SER A 695 31.09 -12.25 1.79
N VAL A 696 31.68 -11.06 1.96
CA VAL A 696 30.95 -9.81 2.24
C VAL A 696 29.94 -9.48 1.15
N GLU A 697 30.31 -9.68 -0.12
CA GLU A 697 29.42 -9.42 -1.26
C GLU A 697 28.16 -10.28 -1.21
N ARG A 698 28.29 -11.56 -0.83
CA ARG A 698 27.14 -12.47 -0.68
C ARG A 698 26.24 -12.04 0.47
N GLN A 699 26.82 -11.64 1.60
CA GLN A 699 26.09 -11.22 2.81
C GLN A 699 25.34 -9.89 2.60
N SER A 700 25.88 -8.99 1.80
CA SER A 700 25.37 -7.61 1.61
C SER A 700 24.42 -7.43 0.42
N THR A 701 23.95 -8.53 -0.20
CA THR A 701 23.27 -8.51 -1.51
C THR A 701 22.15 -7.47 -1.63
N ASP A 702 21.31 -7.36 -0.59
CA ASP A 702 20.11 -6.52 -0.55
C ASP A 702 20.29 -5.19 0.21
N MET A 703 21.52 -4.89 0.66
CA MET A 703 21.80 -3.68 1.45
C MET A 703 21.97 -2.45 0.56
N SER A 704 21.41 -1.32 0.98
CA SER A 704 21.53 -0.05 0.26
C SER A 704 22.98 0.46 0.19
N ARG A 705 23.76 0.25 1.26
CA ARG A 705 25.17 0.69 1.35
C ARG A 705 26.16 -0.17 0.56
N ARG A 706 25.73 -1.26 -0.09
CA ARG A 706 26.61 -2.25 -0.74
C ARG A 706 27.61 -1.65 -1.73
N VAL A 707 27.21 -0.61 -2.45
CA VAL A 707 28.01 0.04 -3.51
C VAL A 707 28.76 1.29 -3.06
N LEU A 708 28.53 1.75 -1.83
CA LEU A 708 29.16 2.94 -1.27
C LEU A 708 30.60 2.63 -0.88
N SER A 709 31.51 3.50 -1.30
CA SER A 709 32.92 3.39 -0.98
C SER A 709 33.21 4.08 0.35
N SER A 710 33.22 3.32 1.44
CA SER A 710 33.36 3.88 2.81
C SER A 710 34.80 4.25 3.13
N TYR A 711 35.76 3.42 2.75
CA TYR A 711 37.18 3.62 3.04
C TYR A 711 38.02 3.61 1.78
N VAL A 712 39.17 4.26 1.83
CA VAL A 712 40.20 4.21 0.78
C VAL A 712 41.52 3.74 1.35
N VAL A 713 42.37 3.16 0.50
CA VAL A 713 43.74 2.82 0.88
C VAL A 713 44.47 4.07 1.33
N SER A 714 45.00 4.03 2.55
CA SER A 714 45.56 5.17 3.25
C SER A 714 47.02 4.96 3.65
N ASN A 715 47.72 6.07 3.76
CA ASN A 715 49.03 6.16 4.40
C ASN A 715 48.86 6.35 5.92
N PRO A 716 49.91 6.09 6.74
CA PRO A 716 49.85 6.27 8.18
C PRO A 716 49.53 7.69 8.65
N ASP A 717 49.75 8.70 7.81
CA ASP A 717 49.42 10.10 8.06
C ASP A 717 47.95 10.45 7.78
N GLY A 718 47.14 9.49 7.32
CA GLY A 718 45.74 9.68 6.96
C GLY A 718 45.50 10.22 5.56
N THR A 719 46.54 10.32 4.72
CA THR A 719 46.38 10.69 3.31
C THR A 719 45.98 9.47 2.45
N ALA A 720 45.12 9.69 1.45
CA ALA A 720 44.74 8.64 0.51
C ALA A 720 45.89 8.34 -0.45
N ARG A 721 46.21 7.06 -0.65
CA ARG A 721 47.31 6.64 -1.53
C ARG A 721 46.89 6.71 -2.99
N GLU A 722 47.77 7.24 -3.84
CA GLU A 722 47.56 7.31 -5.28
C GLU A 722 48.14 6.08 -5.97
N PHE A 723 47.40 5.57 -6.96
CA PHE A 723 47.78 4.43 -7.77
C PHE A 723 47.67 4.76 -9.26
N THR A 724 48.38 3.97 -10.06
CA THR A 724 48.26 3.97 -11.52
C THR A 724 48.04 2.54 -11.98
N GLY A 725 47.36 2.37 -13.09
CA GLY A 725 47.12 1.02 -13.59
C GLY A 725 46.73 0.99 -15.06
N ARG A 726 46.79 -0.22 -15.62
CA ARG A 726 46.45 -0.51 -17.02
C ARG A 726 45.15 -1.30 -17.08
N VAL A 727 44.23 -0.89 -17.94
CA VAL A 727 42.96 -1.59 -18.13
C VAL A 727 43.21 -3.00 -18.68
N THR A 728 42.78 -4.03 -17.96
CA THR A 728 42.86 -5.43 -18.42
C THR A 728 41.67 -5.75 -19.32
N TRP A 729 40.48 -5.30 -18.93
CA TRP A 729 39.26 -5.37 -19.73
C TRP A 729 38.23 -4.33 -19.26
N ALA A 730 37.28 -3.98 -20.14
CA ALA A 730 36.13 -3.14 -19.83
C ALA A 730 34.91 -3.63 -20.60
N ALA A 731 33.74 -3.61 -19.96
CA ALA A 731 32.47 -3.95 -20.58
C ALA A 731 32.04 -2.85 -21.56
N ALA A 732 31.34 -3.24 -22.64
CA ALA A 732 30.84 -2.31 -23.65
C ALA A 732 29.80 -1.31 -23.11
N ASP A 733 29.08 -1.68 -22.04
CA ASP A 733 28.13 -0.80 -21.36
C ASP A 733 28.81 0.23 -20.42
N GLY A 734 30.14 0.14 -20.25
CA GLY A 734 30.93 1.02 -19.40
C GLY A 734 30.67 0.88 -17.89
N ARG A 735 29.91 -0.15 -17.45
CA ARG A 735 29.51 -0.33 -16.05
C ARG A 735 30.45 -1.22 -15.25
N ARG A 736 31.30 -2.00 -15.92
CA ARG A 736 32.26 -2.92 -15.30
C ARG A 736 33.57 -2.94 -16.07
N GLY A 737 34.65 -3.21 -15.36
CA GLY A 737 35.96 -3.45 -15.93
C GLY A 737 36.95 -3.79 -14.82
N ALA A 738 38.16 -4.14 -15.21
CA ALA A 738 39.26 -4.37 -14.29
C ALA A 738 40.56 -3.72 -14.77
N VAL A 739 41.41 -3.39 -13.80
CA VAL A 739 42.66 -2.67 -13.98
C VAL A 739 43.76 -3.39 -13.22
N TRP A 740 44.88 -3.60 -13.89
CA TRP A 740 46.10 -4.08 -13.28
C TRP A 740 46.86 -2.93 -12.60
N VAL A 741 47.10 -3.06 -11.30
CA VAL A 741 47.82 -2.05 -10.49
C VAL A 741 49.26 -2.49 -10.30
N ASP A 742 50.17 -1.89 -11.06
CA ASP A 742 51.58 -2.29 -11.10
C ASP A 742 52.25 -2.23 -9.71
N GLN A 743 51.92 -1.21 -8.90
CA GLN A 743 52.51 -1.03 -7.56
C GLN A 743 52.19 -2.15 -6.58
N LEU A 744 51.07 -2.85 -6.77
CA LEU A 744 50.57 -3.88 -5.87
C LEU A 744 50.60 -5.27 -6.51
N SER A 745 50.80 -5.35 -7.83
CA SER A 745 50.73 -6.59 -8.62
C SER A 745 49.40 -7.34 -8.43
N VAL A 746 48.29 -6.58 -8.41
CA VAL A 746 46.92 -7.12 -8.30
C VAL A 746 45.98 -6.48 -9.30
N GLU A 747 44.91 -7.20 -9.63
CA GLU A 747 43.81 -6.71 -10.44
C GLU A 747 42.72 -6.12 -9.53
N VAL A 748 42.24 -4.93 -9.87
CA VAL A 748 41.20 -4.20 -9.13
C VAL A 748 40.06 -3.84 -10.07
N ASN A 749 38.82 -4.02 -9.61
CA ASN A 749 37.64 -3.65 -10.39
C ASN A 749 37.58 -2.13 -10.59
N PHE A 750 37.00 -1.66 -11.69
CA PHE A 750 36.70 -0.25 -11.89
C PHE A 750 35.42 -0.07 -12.70
N ILE A 751 34.86 1.15 -12.65
CA ILE A 751 33.70 1.52 -13.46
C ILE A 751 34.18 2.52 -14.51
N PRO A 752 34.31 2.13 -15.80
CA PRO A 752 34.80 3.00 -16.86
C PRO A 752 34.12 4.37 -16.91
N LEU A 753 32.78 4.39 -16.78
CA LEU A 753 31.99 5.63 -16.79
C LEU A 753 32.31 6.61 -15.66
N ARG A 754 32.93 6.15 -14.55
CA ARG A 754 33.39 7.06 -13.49
C ARG A 754 34.65 7.83 -13.88
N PHE A 755 35.45 7.28 -14.81
CA PHE A 755 36.71 7.86 -15.27
C PHE A 755 36.59 8.68 -16.56
N SER A 756 35.61 8.35 -17.41
CA SER A 756 35.27 9.13 -18.60
C SER A 756 33.84 8.80 -19.03
N VAL A 757 33.02 9.83 -19.27
CA VAL A 757 31.63 9.68 -19.73
C VAL A 757 31.56 9.50 -21.26
N SER A 758 32.57 9.99 -21.99
CA SER A 758 32.58 10.06 -23.45
C SER A 758 33.45 9.00 -24.14
N GLU A 759 34.43 8.43 -23.43
CA GLU A 759 35.37 7.46 -24.01
C GLU A 759 35.30 6.11 -23.27
N LEU A 760 34.81 5.08 -23.96
CA LEU A 760 34.88 3.71 -23.49
C LEU A 760 36.35 3.26 -23.52
N ARG A 761 36.92 3.03 -22.33
CA ARG A 761 38.30 2.57 -22.13
C ARG A 761 38.51 1.19 -22.76
N LYS A 762 39.64 0.98 -23.43
CA LYS A 762 40.02 -0.27 -24.08
C LYS A 762 41.12 -0.99 -23.29
N ARG A 763 41.27 -2.29 -23.56
CA ARG A 763 42.35 -3.09 -22.98
C ARG A 763 43.71 -2.48 -23.35
N GLY A 764 44.55 -2.27 -22.34
CA GLY A 764 45.87 -1.66 -22.46
C GLY A 764 45.92 -0.16 -22.15
N ASP A 765 44.77 0.52 -22.05
CA ASP A 765 44.72 1.94 -21.73
C ASP A 765 45.28 2.21 -20.33
N LEU A 766 46.04 3.30 -20.18
CA LEU A 766 46.46 3.79 -18.87
C LEU A 766 45.32 4.58 -18.23
N LEU A 767 44.97 4.22 -17.00
CA LEU A 767 44.03 5.03 -16.22
C LEU A 767 44.73 6.28 -15.65
N PRO A 768 44.01 7.42 -15.57
CA PRO A 768 44.41 8.53 -14.72
C PRO A 768 44.66 8.06 -13.29
N LYS A 769 45.48 8.78 -12.53
CA LYS A 769 45.71 8.47 -11.11
C LYS A 769 44.38 8.28 -10.37
N PHE A 770 44.32 7.27 -9.53
CA PHE A 770 43.12 6.90 -8.77
C PHE A 770 43.47 6.49 -7.35
N HIS A 771 42.46 6.46 -6.49
CA HIS A 771 42.51 5.79 -5.20
C HIS A 771 41.93 4.38 -5.33
N ILE A 772 42.41 3.45 -4.52
CA ILE A 772 41.70 2.18 -4.34
C ILE A 772 40.74 2.38 -3.17
N ALA A 773 39.45 2.22 -3.43
CA ALA A 773 38.39 2.33 -2.44
C ALA A 773 37.80 0.95 -2.12
N PHE A 774 37.18 0.83 -0.95
CA PHE A 774 36.53 -0.39 -0.49
C PHE A 774 35.03 -0.17 -0.39
N ASN A 775 34.27 -1.03 -1.06
CA ASN A 775 32.83 -1.19 -0.84
C ASN A 775 32.53 -2.65 -0.54
N MET A 776 31.27 -2.99 -0.24
CA MET A 776 30.90 -4.36 0.14
C MET A 776 31.03 -5.37 -1.02
N ARG A 777 31.31 -4.92 -2.25
CA ARG A 777 31.64 -5.76 -3.41
C ARG A 777 33.14 -6.00 -3.57
N GLY A 778 33.97 -5.38 -2.72
CA GLY A 778 35.41 -5.49 -2.71
C GLY A 778 36.13 -4.20 -3.09
N THR A 779 37.34 -4.36 -3.60
CA THR A 779 38.21 -3.26 -4.00
C THR A 779 37.77 -2.68 -5.34
N ILE A 780 37.70 -1.36 -5.42
CA ILE A 780 37.36 -0.62 -6.64
C ILE A 780 38.33 0.54 -6.86
N ALA A 781 38.82 0.71 -8.07
CA ALA A 781 39.53 1.92 -8.47
C ALA A 781 38.52 3.08 -8.58
N ASP A 782 38.72 4.11 -7.76
CA ASP A 782 37.87 5.29 -7.66
C ASP A 782 38.67 6.54 -8.11
N PRO A 783 38.17 7.32 -9.09
CA PRO A 783 38.90 8.44 -9.66
C PRO A 783 39.16 9.53 -8.62
N ILE A 784 40.33 10.18 -8.69
CA ILE A 784 40.63 11.36 -7.88
C ILE A 784 39.76 12.51 -8.38
N ARG A 785 38.74 12.87 -7.60
CA ARG A 785 37.91 14.04 -7.90
C ARG A 785 38.62 15.27 -7.33
N GLY A 786 38.95 16.23 -8.19
CA GLY A 786 39.27 17.58 -7.73
C GLY A 786 38.08 18.12 -6.93
N SER A 787 38.32 18.94 -5.91
CA SER A 787 37.29 19.55 -5.07
C SER A 787 36.30 20.38 -5.89
N SER A 788 35.31 19.75 -6.51
CA SER A 788 34.15 20.44 -7.04
C SER A 788 33.28 20.77 -5.83
N THR A 789 33.26 22.05 -5.48
CA THR A 789 32.17 22.71 -4.76
C THR A 789 30.87 21.93 -4.90
N ARG A 790 30.33 21.44 -3.77
CA ARG A 790 28.92 21.03 -3.68
C ARG A 790 28.09 22.14 -4.36
N PRO A 791 27.18 21.82 -5.29
CA PRO A 791 26.10 22.76 -5.57
C PRO A 791 25.37 22.92 -4.24
N GLU A 792 25.31 24.14 -3.72
CA GLU A 792 24.40 24.48 -2.64
C GLU A 792 23.01 23.94 -3.03
N THR A 793 22.51 23.02 -2.21
CA THR A 793 21.10 22.69 -2.17
C THR A 793 20.34 24.01 -2.07
N ARG A 794 19.70 24.42 -3.17
CA ARG A 794 18.68 25.46 -3.15
C ARG A 794 17.64 25.03 -2.12
N SER A 795 17.65 25.70 -0.98
CA SER A 795 16.53 25.74 -0.06
C SER A 795 15.32 26.25 -0.86
N VAL A 796 14.38 25.35 -1.13
CA VAL A 796 13.03 25.73 -1.53
C VAL A 796 12.40 26.35 -0.30
N LYS A 797 12.17 27.66 -0.36
CA LYS A 797 11.21 28.36 0.49
C LYS A 797 9.81 27.92 0.14
#